data_AF-A0A3E0Q2L5-F1
#
_entry.id   AF-A0A3E0Q2L5-F1
#
_cell.length_a   1.000
_cell.length_b   1.000
_cell.length_c   1.000
_cell.angle_alpha   90.00
_cell.angle_beta   90.00
_cell.angle_gamma   90.00
#
_symmetry.space_group_name_H-M   'P 1'
#
loop_
_entity.id
_entity.type
_entity.pdbx_description
1 polymer ?
#
loop_
_entity_poly.entity_id
_entity_poly.type
_entity_poly.pdbx_seq_one_letter_code
_entity_poly.pdbx_strand_id
1 'polypeptide(L)'
;MPKKTKRQADQPPLTHYWTPPETIIDGGVGAPCVCLATTYEFDAPFFEAELLPRFLGLKFDETENESSFLVEREEALALASVSVLVDHSRFDSTQTTLRWDQLPIQIPGGIQHAKITILGWERLTRLIIGSANLTRSGYRKNREVFAALDFWNDPDSVPLQVLRDSLALINLMLDWSRAAPKSVERARERVRRFRRRARGWRDAPADFTPLERPRVALAATHPARDGQKPRSALGDVFDLWGKRPAQEITVVTPFTAPDPDATQGDPVINRFGDLKLSSDCAGWLVTPELPTTPDDPRMRVPFPEVFGHSWSQMFDSRGGANVNPLPLCVEDREDRNRALHTKCISIENFDSDVVLMMIGSSNFTPRGMGLGTYNFEANLAFQDRAKTKRDGMRLVDRLRLPVEWDDALEVDDVVWQTPDELAEDEPEPVPVLPAFFGSAAYSQTEGVITLQFDPNQEQPVSWTVRLPEKTAESPILFSSRTVGEGDGSQALTFQLPEAMRGVNVVALVVEWEDEQGNIHHAKLGVTVESEAHLLPAEQFLKLNADTIIDCLISGKSPAQWFDQQNRKQQSTGTANDAAVESLKSVDTSAYLLFRVRRFGRALTGMAQRIQKTVPLPGAIRYRLLKDPFGPLSLARLMTSGPRGETSGWCATLDSEHKAFLLAEVLLTVMHLQPKVARKAGKKDRTAITESFDSTIQELQQIMRSVIGDNHLPDNLRTYIDHMLSDRSDTLNPQPQIQNAG
;
A
#
# COMPACT_ATOMS: atom_id res chain seq x y z
N MET A 1 -45.58 16.51 17.05
CA MET A 1 -44.56 16.14 16.06
C MET A 1 -43.19 16.29 16.69
N PRO A 2 -42.40 15.22 16.87
CA PRO A 2 -41.09 15.34 17.46
C PRO A 2 -40.18 16.12 16.50
N LYS A 3 -39.44 17.08 17.04
CA LYS A 3 -38.44 17.87 16.30
C LYS A 3 -37.40 16.89 15.77
N LYS A 4 -37.31 16.75 14.43
CA LYS A 4 -36.18 16.09 13.77
C LYS A 4 -34.90 16.71 14.30
N THR A 5 -34.17 15.97 15.10
CA THR A 5 -32.81 16.28 15.54
C THR A 5 -32.00 16.55 14.28
N LYS A 6 -31.29 17.68 14.24
CA LYS A 6 -30.32 17.96 13.17
C LYS A 6 -29.42 16.74 13.03
N ARG A 7 -29.41 16.08 11.87
CA ARG A 7 -28.40 15.07 11.53
C ARG A 7 -27.04 15.66 11.87
N GLN A 8 -26.38 15.06 12.86
CA GLN A 8 -25.01 15.38 13.24
C GLN A 8 -24.17 15.33 11.96
N ALA A 9 -23.30 16.31 11.72
CA ALA A 9 -22.48 16.32 10.51
C ALA A 9 -21.75 14.96 10.40
N ASP A 10 -22.09 14.18 9.38
CA ASP A 10 -21.56 12.83 9.18
C ASP A 10 -20.03 12.92 9.16
N GLN A 11 -19.37 12.25 10.11
CA GLN A 11 -17.92 12.12 10.07
C GLN A 11 -17.55 11.38 8.78
N PRO A 12 -16.48 11.80 8.10
CA PRO A 12 -16.10 11.16 6.86
C PRO A 12 -15.73 9.68 7.12
N PRO A 13 -16.11 8.75 6.22
CA PRO A 13 -15.79 7.34 6.39
C PRO A 13 -14.28 7.12 6.37
N LEU A 14 -13.80 5.99 6.92
CA LEU A 14 -12.37 5.66 6.95
C LEU A 14 -11.69 5.75 5.56
N THR A 15 -12.39 5.35 4.50
CA THR A 15 -11.92 5.49 3.10
C THR A 15 -11.53 6.93 2.72
N HIS A 16 -12.16 7.96 3.30
CA HIS A 16 -11.83 9.36 3.03
C HIS A 16 -10.42 9.74 3.49
N TYR A 17 -9.91 9.10 4.55
CA TYR A 17 -8.56 9.38 5.06
C TYR A 17 -7.46 8.87 4.14
N TRP A 18 -7.81 8.13 3.07
CA TRP A 18 -6.88 7.79 1.98
C TRP A 18 -6.68 8.95 1.00
N THR A 19 -7.55 9.95 1.00
CA THR A 19 -7.42 11.14 0.15
C THR A 19 -6.43 12.12 0.78
N PRO A 20 -5.57 12.78 -0.04
CA PRO A 20 -4.72 13.86 0.45
C PRO A 20 -5.54 14.96 1.12
N PRO A 21 -5.10 15.48 2.29
CA PRO A 21 -5.78 16.61 2.91
C PRO A 21 -5.65 17.87 2.04
N GLU A 22 -6.76 18.55 1.80
CA GLU A 22 -6.80 19.70 0.87
C GLU A 22 -6.33 21.02 1.53
N THR A 23 -6.52 21.16 2.85
CA THR A 23 -6.41 22.45 3.54
C THR A 23 -5.26 22.55 4.55
N ILE A 24 -4.48 21.48 4.76
CA ILE A 24 -3.42 21.47 5.79
C ILE A 24 -2.18 22.25 5.33
N ILE A 25 -1.84 22.17 4.04
CA ILE A 25 -0.63 22.79 3.48
C ILE A 25 -1.02 23.72 2.34
N ASP A 26 -0.60 24.99 2.43
CA ASP A 26 -0.78 25.96 1.35
C ASP A 26 -0.18 25.46 0.03
N GLY A 27 -1.01 25.46 -1.02
CA GLY A 27 -0.65 24.91 -2.33
C GLY A 27 -0.72 23.38 -2.44
N GLY A 28 -1.26 22.69 -1.43
CA GLY A 28 -1.58 21.25 -1.41
C GLY A 28 -0.47 20.36 -0.82
N VAL A 29 -0.64 19.04 -0.85
CA VAL A 29 0.37 18.08 -0.34
C VAL A 29 1.34 17.54 -1.40
N GLY A 30 1.11 17.87 -2.67
CA GLY A 30 1.88 17.38 -3.82
C GLY A 30 1.50 15.96 -4.25
N ALA A 31 2.30 15.35 -5.13
CA ALA A 31 1.96 14.05 -5.71
C ALA A 31 2.11 12.87 -4.73
N PRO A 32 1.32 11.79 -4.90
CA PRO A 32 1.50 10.54 -4.18
C PRO A 32 2.88 9.95 -4.46
N CYS A 33 3.52 9.43 -3.42
CA CYS A 33 4.93 9.05 -3.48
C CYS A 33 5.16 7.61 -3.04
N VAL A 34 4.58 7.21 -1.91
CA VAL A 34 4.80 5.90 -1.29
C VAL A 34 3.61 5.55 -0.41
N CYS A 35 3.16 4.30 -0.48
CA CYS A 35 2.16 3.72 0.41
C CYS A 35 2.76 2.45 1.03
N LEU A 36 2.61 2.31 2.35
CA LEU A 36 2.99 1.11 3.07
C LEU A 36 1.87 0.77 4.06
N ALA A 37 1.31 -0.43 3.95
CA ALA A 37 0.26 -0.87 4.85
C ALA A 37 0.54 -2.26 5.44
N THR A 38 -0.07 -2.54 6.58
CA THR A 38 -0.09 -3.85 7.25
C THR A 38 -1.54 -4.19 7.57
N THR A 39 -1.92 -5.46 7.46
CA THR A 39 -3.28 -5.93 7.74
C THR A 39 -3.28 -7.44 7.95
N TYR A 40 -4.17 -7.95 8.80
CA TYR A 40 -4.32 -9.40 8.96
C TYR A 40 -4.99 -10.01 7.73
N GLU A 41 -6.23 -9.58 7.45
CA GLU A 41 -6.98 -9.97 6.27
C GLU A 41 -6.88 -8.88 5.19
N PHE A 42 -6.83 -9.28 3.92
CA PHE A 42 -6.63 -8.36 2.80
C PHE A 42 -7.53 -8.72 1.62
N ASP A 43 -8.29 -7.73 1.14
CA ASP A 43 -9.13 -7.81 -0.07
C ASP A 43 -8.50 -6.87 -1.11
N ALA A 44 -7.72 -7.45 -2.03
CA ALA A 44 -7.01 -6.65 -3.01
C ALA A 44 -7.95 -5.94 -4.01
N PRO A 45 -9.03 -6.56 -4.51
CA PRO A 45 -10.01 -5.86 -5.34
C PRO A 45 -10.56 -4.60 -4.65
N PHE A 46 -10.95 -4.69 -3.38
CA PHE A 46 -11.38 -3.51 -2.62
C PHE A 46 -10.25 -2.47 -2.49
N PHE A 47 -9.03 -2.90 -2.19
CA PHE A 47 -7.88 -2.02 -2.09
C PHE A 47 -7.60 -1.28 -3.42
N GLU A 48 -7.62 -1.97 -4.56
CA GLU A 48 -7.34 -1.41 -5.88
C GLU A 48 -8.47 -0.51 -6.42
N ALA A 49 -9.73 -0.85 -6.13
CA ALA A 49 -10.89 -0.09 -6.62
C ALA A 49 -11.23 1.10 -5.73
N GLU A 50 -10.97 1.03 -4.43
CA GLU A 50 -11.46 2.03 -3.47
C GLU A 50 -10.33 2.78 -2.75
N LEU A 51 -9.30 2.09 -2.26
CA LEU A 51 -8.30 2.73 -1.40
C LEU A 51 -7.17 3.38 -2.22
N LEU A 52 -6.56 2.62 -3.13
CA LEU A 52 -5.48 3.11 -3.99
C LEU A 52 -5.89 4.32 -4.84
N PRO A 53 -7.06 4.35 -5.50
CA PRO A 53 -7.43 5.49 -6.33
C PRO A 53 -7.50 6.80 -5.54
N ARG A 54 -7.96 6.74 -4.29
CA ARG A 54 -8.04 7.89 -3.37
C ARG A 54 -6.66 8.39 -2.97
N PHE A 55 -5.73 7.48 -2.65
CA PHE A 55 -4.34 7.85 -2.36
C PHE A 55 -3.63 8.43 -3.60
N LEU A 56 -3.80 7.79 -4.75
CA LEU A 56 -3.17 8.17 -6.01
C LEU A 56 -3.79 9.44 -6.62
N GLY A 57 -4.98 9.85 -6.16
CA GLY A 57 -5.71 11.01 -6.70
C GLY A 57 -6.19 10.77 -8.13
N LEU A 58 -6.62 9.54 -8.44
CA LEU A 58 -7.16 9.19 -9.75
C LEU A 58 -8.47 9.94 -10.01
N LYS A 59 -8.71 10.29 -11.26
CA LYS A 59 -9.88 11.05 -11.71
C LYS A 59 -10.95 10.16 -12.31
N PHE A 60 -10.53 9.08 -12.95
CA PHE A 60 -11.45 8.10 -13.53
C PHE A 60 -11.88 7.10 -12.47
N ASP A 61 -13.13 6.66 -12.58
CA ASP A 61 -13.70 5.58 -11.78
C ASP A 61 -13.72 4.29 -12.63
N GLU A 62 -13.45 3.16 -11.99
CA GLU A 62 -13.47 1.84 -12.63
C GLU A 62 -14.83 1.52 -13.27
N THR A 63 -15.92 1.97 -12.62
CA THR A 63 -17.30 1.72 -13.06
C THR A 63 -17.75 2.60 -14.22
N GLU A 64 -17.17 3.80 -14.36
CA GLU A 64 -17.55 4.75 -15.41
C GLU A 64 -16.72 4.55 -16.69
N ASN A 65 -15.41 4.31 -16.56
CA ASN A 65 -14.51 4.11 -17.70
C ASN A 65 -13.29 3.26 -17.33
N GLU A 66 -13.49 1.93 -17.31
CA GLU A 66 -12.47 0.93 -16.95
C GLU A 66 -11.14 1.13 -17.70
N SER A 67 -11.16 1.32 -19.02
CA SER A 67 -9.92 1.47 -19.80
C SER A 67 -9.11 2.70 -19.39
N SER A 68 -9.77 3.83 -19.16
CA SER A 68 -9.09 5.08 -18.77
C SER A 68 -8.61 5.01 -17.32
N PHE A 69 -9.41 4.38 -16.44
CA PHE A 69 -9.02 4.07 -15.07
C PHE A 69 -7.77 3.20 -15.01
N LEU A 70 -7.72 2.09 -15.75
CA LEU A 70 -6.56 1.20 -15.80
C LEU A 70 -5.30 1.95 -16.28
N VAL A 71 -5.43 2.75 -17.34
CA VAL A 71 -4.32 3.58 -17.85
C VAL A 71 -3.82 4.58 -16.81
N GLU A 72 -4.74 5.28 -16.12
CA GLU A 72 -4.38 6.28 -15.10
C GLU A 72 -3.72 5.61 -13.88
N ARG A 73 -4.29 4.49 -13.43
CA ARG A 73 -3.78 3.69 -12.31
C ARG A 73 -2.38 3.16 -12.59
N GLU A 74 -2.15 2.61 -13.78
CA GLU A 74 -0.84 2.09 -14.20
C GLU A 74 0.21 3.20 -14.27
N GLU A 75 -0.14 4.37 -14.82
CA GLU A 75 0.76 5.52 -14.82
C GLU A 75 1.07 6.00 -13.40
N ALA A 76 0.08 6.02 -12.50
CA ALA A 76 0.24 6.45 -11.12
C ALA A 76 1.09 5.47 -10.30
N LEU A 77 0.85 4.15 -10.42
CA LEU A 77 1.63 3.10 -9.75
C LEU A 77 3.07 2.98 -10.28
N ALA A 78 3.33 3.42 -11.52
CA ALA A 78 4.69 3.53 -12.02
C ALA A 78 5.49 4.68 -11.37
N LEU A 79 4.82 5.65 -10.75
CA LEU A 79 5.44 6.83 -10.12
C LEU A 79 5.39 6.76 -8.59
N ALA A 80 4.43 6.03 -8.02
CA ALA A 80 4.25 5.82 -6.59
C ALA A 80 4.52 4.36 -6.22
N SER A 81 5.25 4.13 -5.13
CA SER A 81 5.59 2.76 -4.70
C SER A 81 4.65 2.27 -3.62
N VAL A 82 4.04 1.10 -3.79
CA VAL A 82 3.05 0.55 -2.84
C VAL A 82 3.49 -0.82 -2.31
N SER A 83 3.29 -1.05 -1.01
CA SER A 83 3.41 -2.36 -0.38
C SER A 83 2.33 -2.61 0.67
N VAL A 84 1.86 -3.85 0.75
CA VAL A 84 0.97 -4.34 1.80
C VAL A 84 1.58 -5.58 2.43
N LEU A 85 1.79 -5.55 3.74
CA LEU A 85 2.20 -6.71 4.53
C LEU A 85 0.94 -7.39 5.06
N VAL A 86 0.83 -8.70 4.82
CA VAL A 86 -0.34 -9.50 5.16
C VAL A 86 0.10 -10.69 6.00
N ASP A 87 -0.72 -11.14 6.93
CA ASP A 87 -0.46 -12.41 7.60
C ASP A 87 -0.35 -13.55 6.60
N HIS A 88 0.61 -14.46 6.83
CA HIS A 88 0.87 -15.56 5.91
C HIS A 88 -0.33 -16.50 5.73
N SER A 89 -1.12 -16.73 6.79
CA SER A 89 -2.32 -17.59 6.72
C SER A 89 -3.45 -17.00 5.87
N ARG A 90 -3.48 -15.66 5.75
CA ARG A 90 -4.46 -14.91 4.94
C ARG A 90 -3.89 -14.44 3.60
N PHE A 91 -2.66 -14.83 3.28
CA PHE A 91 -2.00 -14.41 2.06
C PHE A 91 -2.60 -15.12 0.84
N ASP A 92 -3.26 -14.35 -0.02
CA ASP A 92 -3.72 -14.82 -1.32
C ASP A 92 -3.09 -14.00 -2.44
N SER A 93 -2.05 -14.56 -3.06
CA SER A 93 -1.38 -13.89 -4.15
C SER A 93 -2.20 -13.87 -5.44
N THR A 94 -3.33 -14.58 -5.55
CA THR A 94 -4.17 -14.48 -6.75
C THR A 94 -4.84 -13.12 -6.92
N GLN A 95 -4.80 -12.28 -5.88
CA GLN A 95 -5.44 -10.98 -5.86
C GLN A 95 -4.50 -9.81 -6.23
N THR A 96 -3.19 -10.04 -6.41
CA THR A 96 -2.23 -8.97 -6.77
C THR A 96 -2.09 -8.77 -8.28
N THR A 97 -1.65 -7.57 -8.69
CA THR A 97 -1.35 -7.21 -10.10
C THR A 97 0.15 -7.20 -10.42
N LEU A 98 1.02 -7.64 -9.48
CA LEU A 98 2.49 -7.50 -9.53
C LEU A 98 3.01 -6.05 -9.58
N ARG A 99 2.12 -5.05 -9.70
CA ARG A 99 2.46 -3.61 -9.74
C ARG A 99 2.78 -3.02 -8.38
N TRP A 100 2.36 -3.70 -7.33
CA TRP A 100 2.64 -3.36 -5.95
C TRP A 100 2.96 -4.65 -5.19
N ASP A 101 3.67 -4.53 -4.07
CA ASP A 101 4.17 -5.71 -3.37
C ASP A 101 3.18 -6.17 -2.29
N GLN A 102 2.74 -7.42 -2.34
CA GLN A 102 2.07 -8.09 -1.22
C GLN A 102 3.09 -9.00 -0.53
N LEU A 103 3.38 -8.74 0.74
CA LEU A 103 4.41 -9.46 1.51
C LEU A 103 3.77 -10.32 2.59
N PRO A 104 3.83 -11.66 2.51
CA PRO A 104 3.39 -12.54 3.58
C PRO A 104 4.33 -12.46 4.78
N ILE A 105 3.78 -12.24 5.97
CA ILE A 105 4.49 -12.21 7.25
C ILE A 105 4.15 -13.48 8.03
N GLN A 106 5.16 -14.26 8.37
CA GLN A 106 4.99 -15.51 9.11
C GLN A 106 5.66 -15.43 10.47
N ILE A 107 4.85 -15.53 11.53
CA ILE A 107 5.33 -15.56 12.91
C ILE A 107 5.16 -16.98 13.46
N PRO A 108 6.23 -17.65 13.92
CA PRO A 108 6.12 -18.92 14.61
C PRO A 108 5.25 -18.79 15.86
N GLY A 109 4.16 -19.54 15.92
CA GLY A 109 3.27 -19.57 17.06
C GLY A 109 2.50 -18.28 17.34
N GLY A 110 2.36 -17.38 16.36
CA GLY A 110 1.57 -16.14 16.45
C GLY A 110 1.14 -15.65 15.07
N ILE A 111 0.50 -14.49 15.00
CA ILE A 111 0.04 -13.90 13.73
C ILE A 111 0.43 -12.42 13.58
N GLN A 112 0.53 -11.97 12.34
CA GLN A 112 0.54 -10.55 12.01
C GLN A 112 -0.90 -10.04 12.14
N HIS A 113 -1.17 -9.14 13.09
CA HIS A 113 -2.51 -8.61 13.31
C HIS A 113 -2.58 -7.07 13.30
N ALA A 114 -1.42 -6.42 13.30
CA ALA A 114 -1.27 -4.97 13.22
C ALA A 114 -1.91 -4.38 11.94
N LYS A 115 -2.66 -3.29 12.12
CA LYS A 115 -3.34 -2.59 11.02
C LYS A 115 -2.82 -1.15 10.95
N ILE A 116 -1.72 -0.99 10.21
CA ILE A 116 -1.02 0.27 10.05
C ILE A 116 -1.10 0.67 8.58
N THR A 117 -1.47 1.90 8.26
CA THR A 117 -1.36 2.45 6.91
C THR A 117 -0.55 3.73 6.96
N ILE A 118 0.50 3.83 6.14
CA ILE A 118 1.33 5.02 5.98
C ILE A 118 1.25 5.50 4.54
N LEU A 119 0.65 6.68 4.36
CA LEU A 119 0.48 7.33 3.06
C LEU A 119 1.44 8.50 2.96
N GLY A 120 2.29 8.52 1.95
CA GLY A 120 3.26 9.58 1.72
C GLY A 120 2.97 10.33 0.43
N TRP A 121 2.72 11.63 0.55
CA TRP A 121 2.78 12.61 -0.53
C TRP A 121 4.11 13.37 -0.49
N GLU A 122 4.34 14.30 -1.41
CA GLU A 122 5.60 15.06 -1.45
C GLU A 122 5.86 15.84 -0.15
N ARG A 123 4.83 16.51 0.38
CA ARG A 123 4.92 17.43 1.52
C ARG A 123 4.29 16.93 2.82
N LEU A 124 3.58 15.80 2.79
CA LEU A 124 2.86 15.26 3.94
C LEU A 124 3.00 13.74 4.01
N THR A 125 3.04 13.21 5.24
CA THR A 125 2.89 11.79 5.53
C THR A 125 1.72 11.62 6.48
N ARG A 126 0.81 10.69 6.20
CA ARG A 126 -0.30 10.31 7.08
C ARG A 126 -0.06 8.92 7.63
N LEU A 127 -0.25 8.74 8.93
CA LEU A 127 -0.28 7.45 9.63
C LEU A 127 -1.72 7.17 10.05
N ILE A 128 -2.24 6.00 9.70
CA ILE A 128 -3.54 5.50 10.15
C ILE A 128 -3.27 4.20 10.93
N ILE A 129 -3.77 4.11 12.15
CA ILE A 129 -3.75 2.90 12.97
C ILE A 129 -5.15 2.70 13.54
N GLY A 130 -5.65 1.45 13.50
CA GLY A 130 -7.00 1.12 13.98
C GLY A 130 -7.26 -0.38 14.04
N SER A 131 -8.54 -0.74 14.14
CA SER A 131 -9.01 -2.13 14.20
C SER A 131 -9.43 -2.71 12.84
N ALA A 132 -9.59 -1.87 11.82
CA ALA A 132 -10.10 -2.27 10.51
C ALA A 132 -9.05 -3.00 9.65
N ASN A 133 -9.38 -4.23 9.21
CA ASN A 133 -8.67 -4.87 8.10
C ASN A 133 -8.86 -4.08 6.80
N LEU A 134 -7.92 -4.21 5.86
CA LEU A 134 -8.03 -3.65 4.50
C LEU A 134 -9.02 -4.45 3.65
N THR A 135 -10.28 -4.48 4.09
CA THR A 135 -11.40 -5.18 3.47
C THR A 135 -12.63 -4.30 3.43
N ARG A 136 -13.59 -4.66 2.56
CA ARG A 136 -14.86 -3.93 2.47
C ARG A 136 -15.64 -3.97 3.79
N SER A 137 -15.59 -5.07 4.55
CA SER A 137 -16.26 -5.18 5.85
C SER A 137 -15.67 -4.21 6.87
N GLY A 138 -14.34 -4.20 7.04
CA GLY A 138 -13.66 -3.29 7.96
C GLY A 138 -13.91 -1.83 7.61
N TYR A 139 -13.82 -1.43 6.35
CA TYR A 139 -13.93 -0.02 5.98
C TYR A 139 -15.35 0.54 5.85
N ARG A 140 -16.38 -0.31 5.73
CA ARG A 140 -17.76 0.14 5.43
C ARG A 140 -18.84 -0.43 6.33
N LYS A 141 -18.65 -1.61 6.92
CA LYS A 141 -19.72 -2.33 7.63
C LYS A 141 -19.52 -2.34 9.14
N ASN A 142 -18.35 -2.76 9.62
CA ASN A 142 -18.10 -2.96 11.04
C ASN A 142 -18.07 -1.64 11.83
N ARG A 143 -18.30 -1.74 13.15
CA ARG A 143 -18.01 -0.66 14.10
C ARG A 143 -16.54 -0.75 14.48
N GLU A 144 -15.72 -0.07 13.70
CA GLU A 144 -14.26 0.01 13.86
C GLU A 144 -13.84 1.28 14.58
N VAL A 145 -12.63 1.28 15.14
CA VAL A 145 -11.97 2.46 15.68
C VAL A 145 -10.64 2.69 14.97
N PHE A 146 -10.29 3.96 14.75
CA PHE A 146 -9.01 4.34 14.17
C PHE A 146 -8.62 5.76 14.57
N ALA A 147 -7.35 6.09 14.37
CA ALA A 147 -6.90 7.48 14.30
C ALA A 147 -6.06 7.70 13.04
N ALA A 148 -6.16 8.91 12.50
CA ALA A 148 -5.32 9.40 11.41
C ALA A 148 -4.46 10.56 11.91
N LEU A 149 -3.14 10.43 11.81
CA LEU A 149 -2.14 11.41 12.26
C LEU A 149 -1.38 11.93 11.05
N ASP A 150 -1.38 13.25 10.86
CA ASP A 150 -0.69 13.92 9.76
C ASP A 150 0.63 14.53 10.22
N PHE A 151 1.67 14.34 9.41
CA PHE A 151 3.02 14.82 9.64
C PHE A 151 3.51 15.64 8.45
N TRP A 152 4.03 16.83 8.71
CA TRP A 152 4.62 17.72 7.70
C TRP A 152 5.64 18.66 8.34
N ASN A 153 6.37 19.45 7.53
CA ASN A 153 7.40 20.35 8.05
C ASN A 153 6.79 21.65 8.62
N ASP A 154 6.17 21.57 9.79
CA ASP A 154 5.55 22.71 10.46
C ASP A 154 5.39 22.44 11.96
N PRO A 155 5.43 23.48 12.84
CA PRO A 155 5.20 23.33 14.27
C PRO A 155 3.85 22.69 14.64
N ASP A 156 2.81 22.83 13.81
CA ASP A 156 1.48 22.26 14.06
C ASP A 156 1.38 20.77 13.68
N SER A 157 2.44 20.17 13.13
CA SER A 157 2.52 18.74 12.84
C SER A 157 2.43 17.88 14.11
N VAL A 158 1.87 16.68 13.99
CA VAL A 158 2.01 15.67 15.05
C VAL A 158 3.51 15.40 15.30
N PRO A 159 3.97 15.22 16.56
CA PRO A 159 5.36 14.93 16.84
C PRO A 159 5.88 13.66 16.16
N LEU A 160 7.08 13.76 15.57
CA LEU A 160 7.64 12.74 14.68
C LEU A 160 7.94 11.40 15.37
N GLN A 161 8.01 11.37 16.70
CA GLN A 161 8.36 10.16 17.46
C GLN A 161 7.40 8.99 17.18
N VAL A 162 6.09 9.22 17.19
CA VAL A 162 5.10 8.16 16.92
C VAL A 162 5.25 7.59 15.50
N LEU A 163 5.52 8.43 14.48
CA LEU A 163 5.81 7.98 13.12
C LEU A 163 7.08 7.13 13.06
N ARG A 164 8.13 7.53 13.79
CA ARG A 164 9.40 6.78 13.84
C ARG A 164 9.21 5.41 14.47
N ASP A 165 8.45 5.33 15.55
CA ASP A 165 8.15 4.09 16.25
C ASP A 165 7.30 3.15 15.39
N SER A 166 6.28 3.66 14.70
CA SER A 166 5.49 2.87 13.75
C SER A 166 6.35 2.35 12.59
N LEU A 167 7.25 3.17 12.04
CA LEU A 167 8.19 2.74 11.00
C LEU A 167 9.22 1.73 11.52
N ALA A 168 9.59 1.79 12.80
CA ALA A 168 10.45 0.80 13.44
C ALA A 168 9.73 -0.55 13.56
N LEU A 169 8.48 -0.54 14.01
CA LEU A 169 7.64 -1.73 14.09
C LEU A 169 7.46 -2.42 12.73
N ILE A 170 7.15 -1.66 11.66
CA ILE A 170 7.03 -2.24 10.32
C ILE A 170 8.37 -2.82 9.83
N ASN A 171 9.49 -2.14 10.10
CA ASN A 171 10.80 -2.67 9.72
C ASN A 171 11.16 -3.97 10.45
N LEU A 172 10.69 -4.13 11.70
CA LEU A 172 10.82 -5.37 12.46
C LEU A 172 9.94 -6.48 11.87
N MET A 173 8.69 -6.18 11.48
CA MET A 173 7.81 -7.14 10.80
C MET A 173 8.44 -7.67 9.51
N LEU A 174 9.13 -6.83 8.74
CA LEU A 174 9.80 -7.23 7.49
C LEU A 174 10.89 -8.29 7.69
N ASP A 175 11.42 -8.45 8.91
CA ASP A 175 12.35 -9.54 9.23
C ASP A 175 11.64 -10.91 9.16
N TRP A 176 10.32 -10.96 9.36
CA TRP A 176 9.47 -12.16 9.36
C TRP A 176 8.78 -12.41 8.01
N SER A 177 9.17 -11.67 6.98
CA SER A 177 8.60 -11.82 5.63
C SER A 177 9.07 -13.10 4.94
N ARG A 178 8.14 -13.81 4.29
CA ARG A 178 8.39 -14.95 3.40
C ARG A 178 8.48 -14.56 1.92
N ALA A 179 8.39 -13.27 1.60
CA ALA A 179 8.58 -12.76 0.23
C ALA A 179 10.04 -12.87 -0.25
N ALA A 180 10.24 -12.78 -1.57
CA ALA A 180 11.59 -12.74 -2.17
C ALA A 180 12.44 -11.60 -1.58
N PRO A 181 13.77 -11.80 -1.38
CA PRO A 181 14.64 -10.81 -0.75
C PRO A 181 14.60 -9.42 -1.39
N LYS A 182 14.47 -9.35 -2.71
CA LYS A 182 14.34 -8.08 -3.45
C LYS A 182 13.05 -7.35 -3.10
N SER A 183 11.94 -8.07 -2.95
CA SER A 183 10.64 -7.51 -2.57
C SER A 183 10.66 -6.97 -1.14
N VAL A 184 11.31 -7.70 -0.22
CA VAL A 184 11.55 -7.24 1.16
C VAL A 184 12.42 -5.98 1.17
N GLU A 185 13.50 -5.95 0.40
CA GLU A 185 14.39 -4.78 0.33
C GLU A 185 13.71 -3.55 -0.28
N ARG A 186 12.80 -3.73 -1.26
CA ARG A 186 11.95 -2.63 -1.75
C ARG A 186 11.08 -2.08 -0.62
N ALA A 187 10.44 -2.95 0.18
CA ALA A 187 9.63 -2.51 1.33
C ALA A 187 10.49 -1.78 2.39
N ARG A 188 11.71 -2.25 2.67
CA ARG A 188 12.65 -1.53 3.54
C ARG A 188 13.04 -0.18 2.97
N GLU A 189 13.25 -0.07 1.67
CA GLU A 189 13.57 1.21 1.04
C GLU A 189 12.41 2.20 1.15
N ARG A 190 11.15 1.73 1.07
CA ARG A 190 9.95 2.54 1.38
C ARG A 190 9.98 3.07 2.82
N VAL A 191 10.30 2.22 3.81
CA VAL A 191 10.49 2.65 5.21
C VAL A 191 11.62 3.69 5.32
N ARG A 192 12.78 3.44 4.68
CA ARG A 192 13.91 4.38 4.69
C ARG A 192 13.53 5.72 4.04
N ARG A 193 12.66 5.71 3.03
CA ARG A 193 12.17 6.92 2.37
C ARG A 193 11.31 7.77 3.30
N PHE A 194 10.37 7.19 4.04
CA PHE A 194 9.62 7.90 5.08
C PHE A 194 10.57 8.48 6.14
N ARG A 195 11.54 7.69 6.62
CA ARG A 195 12.55 8.16 7.59
C ARG A 195 13.43 9.29 7.05
N ARG A 196 13.80 9.26 5.77
CA ARG A 196 14.57 10.35 5.13
C ARG A 196 13.74 11.63 5.05
N ARG A 197 12.47 11.53 4.69
CA ARG A 197 11.55 12.66 4.64
C ARG A 197 11.35 13.27 6.04
N ALA A 198 11.00 12.47 7.03
CA ALA A 198 10.82 12.91 8.41
C ALA A 198 12.08 13.56 9.00
N ARG A 199 13.29 13.10 8.64
CA ARG A 199 14.55 13.77 9.04
C ARG A 199 14.78 15.14 8.38
N GLY A 200 14.16 15.38 7.22
CA GLY A 200 14.21 16.66 6.53
C GLY A 200 13.25 17.71 7.11
N TRP A 201 12.29 17.29 7.95
CA TRP A 201 11.30 18.16 8.55
C TRP A 201 11.82 18.74 9.87
N ARG A 202 12.50 19.89 9.77
CA ARG A 202 13.18 20.55 10.89
C ARG A 202 12.23 21.38 11.77
N ASP A 203 11.12 21.82 11.20
CA ASP A 203 10.14 22.65 11.89
C ASP A 203 9.07 21.80 12.59
N ALA A 204 8.97 20.52 12.25
CA ALA A 204 8.10 19.56 12.91
C ALA A 204 8.61 19.20 14.31
N PRO A 205 7.73 19.11 15.32
CA PRO A 205 8.14 18.72 16.66
C PRO A 205 8.71 17.29 16.67
N ALA A 206 9.82 17.09 17.39
CA ALA A 206 10.42 15.77 17.51
C ALA A 206 9.59 14.85 18.42
N ASP A 207 9.12 15.39 19.54
CA ASP A 207 8.32 14.70 20.55
C ASP A 207 7.45 15.73 21.32
N PHE A 208 6.46 15.25 22.08
CA PHE A 208 5.62 16.05 22.96
C PHE A 208 6.41 16.57 24.18
N THR A 209 6.16 17.81 24.60
CA THR A 209 6.75 18.31 25.87
C THR A 209 6.10 17.64 27.08
N PRO A 210 6.73 17.47 28.27
CA PRO A 210 6.17 16.76 29.43
C PRO A 210 4.85 17.26 30.04
N LEU A 211 4.37 18.46 29.67
CA LEU A 211 3.05 18.98 30.10
C LEU A 211 1.99 19.07 28.98
N GLU A 212 2.37 18.96 27.72
CA GLU A 212 1.46 19.04 26.57
C GLU A 212 0.35 17.98 26.60
N ARG A 213 -0.87 18.36 26.22
CA ARG A 213 -2.04 17.49 26.08
C ARG A 213 -2.91 18.00 24.93
N PRO A 214 -3.46 17.13 24.05
CA PRO A 214 -3.38 15.67 24.11
C PRO A 214 -2.02 15.14 23.67
N ARG A 215 -1.72 13.88 23.96
CA ARG A 215 -0.56 13.15 23.45
C ARG A 215 -0.97 11.85 22.81
N VAL A 216 -0.09 11.35 21.96
CA VAL A 216 -0.20 10.02 21.39
C VAL A 216 1.15 9.31 21.42
N ALA A 217 1.13 8.04 21.77
CA ALA A 217 2.26 7.13 21.69
C ALA A 217 1.86 5.82 21.01
N LEU A 218 2.81 5.11 20.42
CA LEU A 218 2.59 3.76 19.90
C LEU A 218 2.64 2.76 21.07
N ALA A 219 1.58 1.99 21.25
CA ALA A 219 1.56 0.80 22.10
C ALA A 219 1.50 -0.44 21.21
N ALA A 220 2.48 -1.35 21.32
CA ALA A 220 2.64 -2.43 20.35
C ALA A 220 2.94 -3.76 21.02
N THR A 221 2.45 -4.84 20.42
CA THR A 221 2.84 -6.21 20.77
C THR A 221 3.74 -6.75 19.68
N HIS A 222 4.85 -7.39 20.05
CA HIS A 222 5.65 -8.18 19.12
C HIS A 222 6.47 -9.25 19.85
N PRO A 223 6.74 -10.39 19.20
CA PRO A 223 7.61 -11.42 19.76
C PRO A 223 9.06 -10.95 19.89
N ALA A 224 9.84 -11.72 20.65
CA ALA A 224 11.29 -11.55 20.74
C ALA A 224 11.95 -11.96 19.42
N ARG A 225 13.05 -11.29 19.05
CA ARG A 225 13.86 -11.66 17.89
C ARG A 225 15.26 -11.08 17.98
N ASP A 226 16.29 -11.87 17.66
CA ASP A 226 17.67 -11.42 17.43
C ASP A 226 18.17 -10.40 18.47
N GLY A 227 18.06 -10.76 19.76
CA GLY A 227 18.49 -9.91 20.89
C GLY A 227 17.50 -8.81 21.30
N GLN A 228 16.41 -8.59 20.55
CA GLN A 228 15.29 -7.75 20.98
C GLN A 228 14.35 -8.53 21.90
N LYS A 229 14.02 -7.93 23.04
CA LYS A 229 13.03 -8.45 23.98
C LYS A 229 11.62 -8.36 23.35
N PRO A 230 10.70 -9.25 23.74
CA PRO A 230 9.32 -9.11 23.33
C PRO A 230 8.74 -7.83 23.93
N ARG A 231 7.72 -7.27 23.27
CA ARG A 231 7.01 -6.06 23.70
C ARG A 231 5.53 -6.39 23.92
N SER A 232 4.93 -5.79 24.94
CA SER A 232 3.53 -5.99 25.32
C SER A 232 2.79 -4.66 25.22
N ALA A 233 1.70 -4.62 24.43
CA ALA A 233 0.85 -3.43 24.35
C ALA A 233 0.23 -3.07 25.70
N LEU A 234 -0.18 -4.08 26.49
CA LEU A 234 -0.69 -3.85 27.85
C LEU A 234 0.39 -3.31 28.79
N GLY A 235 1.61 -3.82 28.68
CA GLY A 235 2.78 -3.28 29.38
C GLY A 235 3.03 -1.81 29.04
N ASP A 236 3.01 -1.45 27.76
CA ASP A 236 3.15 -0.05 27.32
C ASP A 236 2.06 0.85 27.91
N VAL A 237 0.80 0.39 27.95
CA VAL A 237 -0.32 1.13 28.56
C VAL A 237 -0.08 1.35 30.06
N PHE A 238 0.37 0.34 30.77
CA PHE A 238 0.63 0.45 32.22
C PHE A 238 1.82 1.35 32.52
N ASP A 239 2.87 1.30 31.69
CA ASP A 239 4.03 2.19 31.82
C ASP A 239 3.64 3.66 31.58
N LEU A 240 2.79 3.93 30.58
CA LEU A 240 2.24 5.27 30.31
C LEU A 240 1.32 5.76 31.44
N TRP A 241 0.50 4.87 32.00
CA TRP A 241 -0.36 5.17 33.13
C TRP A 241 0.42 5.42 34.43
N GLY A 242 1.49 4.66 34.65
CA GLY A 242 2.35 4.72 35.81
C GLY A 242 1.62 4.31 37.11
N LYS A 243 1.96 4.98 38.21
CA LYS A 243 1.47 4.63 39.57
C LYS A 243 0.18 5.35 40.00
N ARG A 244 -0.55 5.94 39.04
CA ARG A 244 -1.78 6.70 39.33
C ARG A 244 -2.89 5.73 39.72
N PRO A 245 -3.74 6.03 40.72
CA PRO A 245 -4.90 5.19 40.99
C PRO A 245 -5.90 5.28 39.82
N ALA A 246 -6.39 4.17 39.29
CA ALA A 246 -7.49 4.16 38.32
C ALA A 246 -8.83 4.31 39.07
N GLN A 247 -9.71 5.18 38.56
CA GLN A 247 -11.09 5.38 39.04
C GLN A 247 -12.11 4.79 38.08
N GLU A 248 -11.83 4.77 36.78
CA GLU A 248 -12.64 4.03 35.82
C GLU A 248 -11.75 3.28 34.85
N ILE A 249 -12.17 2.05 34.52
CA ILE A 249 -11.54 1.24 33.48
C ILE A 249 -12.64 0.84 32.49
N THR A 250 -12.50 1.26 31.24
CA THR A 250 -13.40 0.87 30.16
C THR A 250 -12.68 -0.08 29.20
N VAL A 251 -13.28 -1.23 28.92
CA VAL A 251 -12.82 -2.18 27.91
C VAL A 251 -13.90 -2.32 26.84
N VAL A 252 -13.57 -2.03 25.59
CA VAL A 252 -14.41 -2.35 24.43
C VAL A 252 -13.71 -3.46 23.69
N THR A 253 -14.32 -4.64 23.62
CA THR A 253 -13.71 -5.77 22.91
C THR A 253 -14.78 -6.70 22.35
N PRO A 254 -14.59 -7.22 21.13
CA PRO A 254 -15.37 -8.33 20.59
C PRO A 254 -14.76 -9.71 20.88
N PHE A 255 -13.51 -9.79 21.33
CA PHE A 255 -12.78 -11.04 21.46
C PHE A 255 -12.06 -11.15 22.82
N THR A 256 -12.14 -12.33 23.42
CA THR A 256 -11.41 -12.74 24.64
C THR A 256 -10.80 -14.13 24.42
N ALA A 257 -10.00 -14.61 25.37
CA ALA A 257 -9.52 -15.99 25.31
C ALA A 257 -10.71 -16.97 25.38
N PRO A 258 -10.76 -18.02 24.52
CA PRO A 258 -11.90 -18.95 24.48
C PRO A 258 -11.91 -19.96 25.64
N ASP A 259 -10.75 -20.28 26.23
CA ASP A 259 -10.63 -21.27 27.31
C ASP A 259 -9.62 -20.86 28.38
N PRO A 260 -9.90 -19.82 29.20
CA PRO A 260 -9.07 -19.52 30.36
C PRO A 260 -9.22 -20.63 31.41
N ASP A 261 -8.10 -21.10 31.96
CA ASP A 261 -8.09 -22.07 33.08
C ASP A 261 -8.99 -21.56 34.22
N ALA A 262 -10.12 -22.26 34.44
CA ALA A 262 -11.12 -21.88 35.43
C ALA A 262 -10.55 -21.76 36.86
N THR A 263 -9.39 -22.38 37.13
CA THR A 263 -8.71 -22.28 38.43
C THR A 263 -7.79 -21.07 38.55
N GLN A 264 -7.36 -20.48 37.44
CA GLN A 264 -6.45 -19.33 37.40
C GLN A 264 -7.15 -18.01 37.04
N GLY A 265 -8.38 -18.07 36.53
CA GLY A 265 -9.11 -16.89 36.05
C GLY A 265 -8.59 -16.39 34.71
N ASP A 266 -9.12 -15.25 34.24
CA ASP A 266 -8.69 -14.67 32.97
C ASP A 266 -7.30 -14.01 33.10
N PRO A 267 -6.29 -14.45 32.31
CA PRO A 267 -4.92 -13.96 32.43
C PRO A 267 -4.75 -12.48 32.07
N VAL A 268 -5.60 -11.92 31.19
CA VAL A 268 -5.55 -10.51 30.82
C VAL A 268 -6.11 -9.68 31.96
N ILE A 269 -7.27 -10.03 32.50
CA ILE A 269 -7.88 -9.35 33.65
C ILE A 269 -6.96 -9.42 34.87
N ASN A 270 -6.39 -10.58 35.17
CA ASN A 270 -5.44 -10.75 36.28
C ASN A 270 -4.28 -9.77 36.19
N ARG A 271 -3.82 -9.45 34.97
CA ARG A 271 -2.74 -8.49 34.75
C ARG A 271 -3.14 -7.08 35.17
N PHE A 272 -4.41 -6.68 35.07
CA PHE A 272 -4.89 -5.39 35.59
C PHE A 272 -4.79 -5.28 37.12
N GLY A 273 -4.62 -6.39 37.85
CA GLY A 273 -4.31 -6.38 39.29
C GLY A 273 -3.00 -5.65 39.62
N ASP A 274 -2.11 -5.44 38.65
CA ASP A 274 -0.89 -4.64 38.83
C ASP A 274 -1.16 -3.13 38.84
N LEU A 275 -2.33 -2.69 38.39
CA LEU A 275 -2.74 -1.29 38.50
C LEU A 275 -3.14 -0.98 39.93
N LYS A 276 -2.78 0.22 40.37
CA LYS A 276 -3.37 0.78 41.59
C LYS A 276 -4.83 1.15 41.27
N LEU A 277 -5.80 0.52 41.91
CA LEU A 277 -7.22 0.85 41.78
C LEU A 277 -7.68 1.72 42.96
N SER A 278 -8.51 2.73 42.73
CA SER A 278 -9.19 3.47 43.80
C SER A 278 -10.24 2.60 44.49
N SER A 279 -10.68 3.01 45.69
CA SER A 279 -11.72 2.30 46.45
C SER A 279 -13.09 2.35 45.77
N ASP A 280 -13.32 3.35 44.93
CA ASP A 280 -14.55 3.60 44.16
C ASP A 280 -14.38 3.24 42.67
N CYS A 281 -13.31 2.51 42.31
CA CYS A 281 -13.02 2.21 40.92
C CYS A 281 -14.14 1.39 40.27
N ALA A 282 -14.65 1.83 39.12
CA ALA A 282 -15.69 1.14 38.36
C ALA A 282 -15.14 0.54 37.06
N GLY A 283 -15.63 -0.65 36.72
CA GLY A 283 -15.36 -1.34 35.46
C GLY A 283 -16.51 -1.20 34.48
N TRP A 284 -16.19 -0.88 33.23
CA TRP A 284 -17.15 -0.82 32.12
C TRP A 284 -16.71 -1.72 30.97
N LEU A 285 -17.47 -2.78 30.70
CA LEU A 285 -17.22 -3.70 29.59
C LEU A 285 -18.23 -3.46 28.47
N VAL A 286 -17.78 -3.22 27.26
CA VAL A 286 -18.64 -3.15 26.06
C VAL A 286 -18.30 -4.33 25.16
N THR A 287 -19.31 -5.14 24.85
CA THR A 287 -19.17 -6.45 24.19
C THR A 287 -20.28 -6.65 23.16
N PRO A 288 -20.12 -7.49 22.12
CA PRO A 288 -21.22 -7.81 21.21
C PRO A 288 -22.38 -8.48 21.96
N GLU A 289 -23.60 -8.18 21.56
CA GLU A 289 -24.78 -8.93 22.00
C GLU A 289 -25.00 -10.14 21.07
N LEU A 290 -25.23 -11.31 21.66
CA LEU A 290 -25.69 -12.51 20.95
C LEU A 290 -27.22 -12.57 20.91
N PRO A 291 -27.81 -13.17 19.87
CA PRO A 291 -29.26 -13.36 19.80
C PRO A 291 -29.82 -14.07 21.04
N THR A 292 -30.90 -13.51 21.61
CA THR A 292 -31.65 -14.13 22.70
C THR A 292 -32.40 -15.37 22.23
N THR A 293 -32.59 -16.35 23.10
CA THR A 293 -33.46 -17.51 22.82
C THR A 293 -34.89 -17.21 23.26
N PRO A 294 -35.92 -17.82 22.64
CA PRO A 294 -37.30 -17.63 23.08
C PRO A 294 -37.56 -18.04 24.54
N ASP A 295 -36.74 -18.95 25.07
CA ASP A 295 -36.89 -19.56 26.39
C ASP A 295 -36.14 -18.80 27.51
N ASP A 296 -35.19 -17.92 27.18
CA ASP A 296 -34.43 -17.09 28.13
C ASP A 296 -34.24 -15.67 27.57
N PRO A 297 -34.99 -14.67 28.07
CA PRO A 297 -34.94 -13.31 27.56
C PRO A 297 -33.71 -12.53 28.03
N ARG A 298 -32.83 -13.11 28.84
CA ARG A 298 -31.61 -12.43 29.30
C ARG A 298 -30.66 -12.15 28.14
N MET A 299 -29.98 -11.01 28.20
CA MET A 299 -28.96 -10.65 27.20
C MET A 299 -27.79 -11.62 27.30
N ARG A 300 -27.27 -12.03 26.14
CA ARG A 300 -26.23 -13.05 26.02
C ARG A 300 -24.99 -12.41 25.41
N VAL A 301 -23.81 -12.74 25.93
CA VAL A 301 -22.53 -12.17 25.48
C VAL A 301 -21.54 -13.28 25.10
N PRO A 302 -20.70 -13.08 24.07
CA PRO A 302 -19.87 -14.14 23.48
C PRO A 302 -18.56 -14.36 24.24
N PHE A 303 -18.57 -14.42 25.57
CA PHE A 303 -17.37 -14.65 26.39
C PHE A 303 -17.56 -15.82 27.37
N PRO A 304 -16.48 -16.51 27.75
CA PRO A 304 -16.53 -17.55 28.77
C PRO A 304 -17.00 -17.01 30.12
N GLU A 305 -17.71 -17.83 30.89
CA GLU A 305 -18.18 -17.48 32.24
C GLU A 305 -17.04 -17.10 33.19
N VAL A 306 -15.87 -17.72 33.05
CA VAL A 306 -14.64 -17.41 33.82
C VAL A 306 -14.19 -15.95 33.60
N PHE A 307 -14.42 -15.40 32.40
CA PHE A 307 -14.12 -14.00 32.10
C PHE A 307 -15.01 -13.07 32.94
N GLY A 308 -16.32 -13.34 32.95
CA GLY A 308 -17.30 -12.58 33.75
C GLY A 308 -16.98 -12.62 35.25
N HIS A 309 -16.64 -13.80 35.78
CA HIS A 309 -16.22 -13.97 37.16
C HIS A 309 -14.97 -13.15 37.50
N SER A 310 -13.94 -13.22 36.63
CA SER A 310 -12.69 -12.47 36.82
C SER A 310 -12.94 -10.95 36.77
N TRP A 311 -13.82 -10.51 35.87
CA TRP A 311 -14.23 -9.11 35.73
C TRP A 311 -14.95 -8.61 36.98
N SER A 312 -15.94 -9.36 37.47
CA SER A 312 -16.66 -9.04 38.72
C SER A 312 -15.71 -8.96 39.92
N GLN A 313 -14.85 -9.98 40.09
CA GLN A 313 -13.91 -10.06 41.20
C GLN A 313 -12.92 -8.88 41.25
N MET A 314 -12.49 -8.36 40.09
CA MET A 314 -11.57 -7.22 40.02
C MET A 314 -12.15 -5.95 40.65
N PHE A 315 -13.47 -5.75 40.53
CA PHE A 315 -14.20 -4.58 41.03
C PHE A 315 -15.07 -4.87 42.26
N ASP A 316 -14.99 -6.08 42.82
CA ASP A 316 -15.66 -6.44 44.06
C ASP A 316 -15.22 -5.51 45.19
N SER A 317 -16.17 -5.10 46.03
CA SER A 317 -16.02 -4.06 47.06
C SER A 317 -15.64 -2.65 46.56
N ARG A 318 -15.78 -2.35 45.26
CA ARG A 318 -15.47 -1.04 44.65
C ARG A 318 -16.70 -0.35 44.04
N GLY A 319 -16.51 0.34 42.90
CA GLY A 319 -17.57 1.04 42.15
C GLY A 319 -18.43 0.13 41.27
N GLY A 320 -18.15 -1.18 41.25
CA GLY A 320 -18.94 -2.18 40.52
C GLY A 320 -18.37 -2.53 39.14
N ALA A 321 -18.85 -3.67 38.61
CA ALA A 321 -18.50 -4.21 37.30
C ALA A 321 -19.74 -4.18 36.39
N ASN A 322 -19.69 -3.34 35.36
CA ASN A 322 -20.81 -3.09 34.46
C ASN A 322 -20.54 -3.72 33.09
N VAL A 323 -21.58 -4.24 32.45
CA VAL A 323 -21.55 -4.87 31.13
C VAL A 323 -22.59 -4.20 30.22
N ASN A 324 -22.13 -3.77 29.04
CA ASN A 324 -22.92 -3.16 27.98
C ASN A 324 -22.89 -4.07 26.74
N PRO A 325 -23.86 -5.00 26.60
CA PRO A 325 -24.06 -5.74 25.36
C PRO A 325 -24.48 -4.79 24.24
N LEU A 326 -23.83 -4.91 23.07
CA LEU A 326 -24.04 -4.04 21.93
C LEU A 326 -24.73 -4.82 20.79
N PRO A 327 -26.00 -4.53 20.45
CA PRO A 327 -26.70 -5.22 19.38
C PRO A 327 -26.06 -4.96 18.02
N LEU A 328 -26.36 -5.84 17.05
CA LEU A 328 -25.94 -5.66 15.66
C LEU A 328 -26.49 -4.36 15.06
N CYS A 329 -27.63 -3.87 15.49
CA CYS A 329 -28.20 -2.60 15.04
C CYS A 329 -28.88 -1.92 16.22
N VAL A 330 -28.56 -0.66 16.48
CA VAL A 330 -29.29 0.16 17.47
C VAL A 330 -30.39 0.93 16.75
N GLU A 331 -31.65 0.61 17.07
CA GLU A 331 -32.82 1.29 16.51
C GLU A 331 -32.72 2.81 16.70
N ASP A 332 -33.24 3.57 15.73
CA ASP A 332 -33.19 5.04 15.66
C ASP A 332 -31.79 5.69 15.57
N ARG A 333 -30.69 4.94 15.76
CA ARG A 333 -29.30 5.42 15.60
C ARG A 333 -28.60 4.90 14.35
N GLU A 334 -28.96 3.70 13.90
CA GLU A 334 -28.33 3.03 12.78
C GLU A 334 -29.36 2.54 11.75
N ASP A 335 -28.93 2.47 10.49
CA ASP A 335 -29.77 2.05 9.35
C ASP A 335 -29.48 0.62 8.87
N ARG A 336 -28.53 -0.07 9.52
CA ARG A 336 -28.04 -1.40 9.10
C ARG A 336 -27.30 -2.10 10.24
N ASN A 337 -27.23 -3.42 10.14
CA ASN A 337 -26.41 -4.23 11.03
C ASN A 337 -24.91 -3.91 10.87
N ARG A 338 -24.21 -3.73 11.99
CA ARG A 338 -22.79 -3.48 12.12
C ARG A 338 -22.22 -4.32 13.26
N ALA A 339 -21.38 -5.30 12.95
CA ALA A 339 -20.67 -6.05 14.00
C ALA A 339 -19.71 -5.13 14.77
N LEU A 340 -19.62 -5.31 16.09
CA LEU A 340 -18.59 -4.66 16.89
C LEU A 340 -17.23 -5.27 16.54
N HIS A 341 -16.28 -4.43 16.13
CA HIS A 341 -14.89 -4.87 15.90
C HIS A 341 -13.86 -3.94 16.58
N THR A 342 -14.33 -2.84 17.18
CA THR A 342 -13.55 -1.89 17.97
C THR A 342 -12.85 -2.57 19.14
N LYS A 343 -11.55 -2.32 19.29
CA LYS A 343 -10.77 -2.69 20.47
C LYS A 343 -10.27 -1.44 21.17
N CYS A 344 -10.61 -1.29 22.44
CA CYS A 344 -10.25 -0.12 23.24
C CYS A 344 -10.03 -0.48 24.71
N ILE A 345 -9.02 0.15 25.32
CA ILE A 345 -8.84 0.20 26.77
C ILE A 345 -8.76 1.67 27.17
N SER A 346 -9.64 2.13 28.07
CA SER A 346 -9.55 3.46 28.70
C SER A 346 -9.29 3.31 30.20
N ILE A 347 -8.39 4.12 30.74
CA ILE A 347 -8.13 4.25 32.18
C ILE A 347 -8.27 5.73 32.54
N GLU A 348 -9.16 6.03 33.49
CA GLU A 348 -9.45 7.40 33.91
C GLU A 348 -9.16 7.62 35.40
N ASN A 349 -8.71 8.83 35.71
CA ASN A 349 -8.64 9.36 37.07
C ASN A 349 -9.07 10.83 37.02
N PHE A 350 -10.26 11.10 37.57
CA PHE A 350 -10.87 12.42 37.61
C PHE A 350 -10.21 13.35 38.63
N ASP A 351 -9.65 12.83 39.72
CA ASP A 351 -8.99 13.66 40.74
C ASP A 351 -7.71 14.32 40.21
N SER A 352 -6.91 13.55 39.48
CA SER A 352 -5.70 14.00 38.80
C SER A 352 -5.95 14.57 37.40
N ASP A 353 -7.21 14.53 36.94
CA ASP A 353 -7.65 14.99 35.62
C ASP A 353 -6.85 14.35 34.47
N VAL A 354 -6.72 13.01 34.46
CA VAL A 354 -5.99 12.27 33.43
C VAL A 354 -6.83 11.12 32.88
N VAL A 355 -6.85 11.00 31.56
CA VAL A 355 -7.36 9.83 30.83
C VAL A 355 -6.27 9.28 29.93
N LEU A 356 -6.17 7.95 29.86
CA LEU A 356 -5.35 7.22 28.90
C LEU A 356 -6.26 6.26 28.12
N MET A 357 -6.34 6.42 26.80
CA MET A 357 -7.16 5.58 25.93
C MET A 357 -6.29 4.92 24.86
N MET A 358 -6.19 3.60 24.88
CA MET A 358 -5.57 2.80 23.82
C MET A 358 -6.63 2.33 22.82
N ILE A 359 -6.38 2.53 21.53
CA ILE A 359 -7.19 1.99 20.42
C ILE A 359 -6.30 1.35 19.36
N GLY A 360 -6.76 0.29 18.71
CA GLY A 360 -5.97 -0.36 17.65
C GLY A 360 -6.40 -1.78 17.33
N SER A 361 -5.42 -2.62 17.00
CA SER A 361 -5.65 -3.98 16.52
C SER A 361 -5.68 -5.05 17.61
N SER A 362 -5.21 -4.76 18.83
CA SER A 362 -5.07 -5.77 19.90
C SER A 362 -6.41 -6.29 20.40
N ASN A 363 -6.66 -7.59 20.20
CA ASN A 363 -7.73 -8.30 20.91
C ASN A 363 -7.46 -8.34 22.41
N PHE A 364 -8.52 -8.45 23.21
CA PHE A 364 -8.43 -8.62 24.67
C PHE A 364 -8.11 -10.07 25.04
N THR A 365 -7.01 -10.58 24.46
CA THR A 365 -6.49 -11.95 24.62
C THR A 365 -5.05 -11.89 25.11
N PRO A 366 -4.48 -12.99 25.64
CA PRO A 366 -3.06 -13.04 25.97
C PRO A 366 -2.15 -12.67 24.80
N ARG A 367 -2.44 -13.18 23.60
CA ARG A 367 -1.64 -12.94 22.39
C ARG A 367 -1.71 -11.48 21.93
N GLY A 368 -2.92 -10.91 21.89
CA GLY A 368 -3.16 -9.52 21.51
C GLY A 368 -2.55 -8.51 22.48
N MET A 369 -2.58 -8.82 23.78
CA MET A 369 -2.03 -7.96 24.85
C MET A 369 -0.54 -8.22 25.16
N GLY A 370 0.04 -9.29 24.61
CA GLY A 370 1.45 -9.64 24.77
C GLY A 370 1.78 -10.27 26.12
N LEU A 371 0.95 -11.22 26.58
CA LEU A 371 1.09 -11.95 27.84
C LEU A 371 1.52 -13.39 27.56
N GLY A 372 2.82 -13.66 27.67
CA GLY A 372 3.43 -14.99 27.48
C GLY A 372 3.52 -15.45 26.02
N THR A 373 2.51 -15.15 25.21
CA THR A 373 2.46 -15.36 23.76
C THR A 373 2.28 -14.02 23.05
N TYR A 374 2.77 -13.91 21.80
CA TYR A 374 2.90 -12.61 21.14
C TYR A 374 2.49 -12.67 19.67
N ASN A 375 1.52 -11.83 19.32
CA ASN A 375 1.25 -11.44 17.95
C ASN A 375 2.00 -10.15 17.59
N PHE A 376 2.02 -9.78 16.31
CA PHE A 376 2.33 -8.40 15.93
C PHE A 376 1.06 -7.57 16.01
N GLU A 377 0.98 -6.62 16.93
CA GLU A 377 -0.16 -5.72 17.12
C GLU A 377 0.29 -4.26 17.14
N ALA A 378 -0.58 -3.36 16.69
CA ALA A 378 -0.32 -1.93 16.68
C ALA A 378 -1.51 -1.14 17.20
N ASN A 379 -1.25 -0.33 18.22
CA ASN A 379 -2.24 0.51 18.87
C ASN A 379 -1.67 1.92 19.10
N LEU A 380 -2.58 2.87 19.24
CA LEU A 380 -2.26 4.23 19.65
C LEU A 380 -2.83 4.47 21.05
N ALA A 381 -1.96 4.88 21.97
CA ALA A 381 -2.33 5.28 23.32
C ALA A 381 -2.40 6.81 23.39
N PHE A 382 -3.61 7.33 23.57
CA PHE A 382 -3.90 8.74 23.69
C PHE A 382 -3.99 9.15 25.16
N GLN A 383 -3.23 10.17 25.55
CA GLN A 383 -3.32 10.76 26.88
C GLN A 383 -3.87 12.18 26.81
N ASP A 384 -4.94 12.46 27.54
CA ASP A 384 -5.52 13.80 27.65
C ASP A 384 -5.99 14.08 29.09
N ARG A 385 -6.65 15.22 29.28
CA ARG A 385 -7.31 15.59 30.53
C ARG A 385 -8.71 14.98 30.61
N ALA A 386 -8.99 14.22 31.67
CA ALA A 386 -10.23 13.43 31.81
C ALA A 386 -11.50 14.30 31.71
N LYS A 387 -11.48 15.50 32.29
CA LYS A 387 -12.63 16.43 32.33
C LYS A 387 -12.71 17.36 31.13
N THR A 388 -11.66 17.43 30.30
CA THR A 388 -11.60 18.36 29.17
C THR A 388 -12.43 17.86 28.00
N LYS A 389 -13.31 18.73 27.48
CA LYS A 389 -14.09 18.47 26.29
C LYS A 389 -13.48 19.20 25.10
N ARG A 390 -13.13 18.45 24.04
CA ARG A 390 -12.67 19.00 22.75
C ARG A 390 -13.76 18.72 21.73
N ASP A 391 -14.23 19.77 21.05
CA ASP A 391 -15.41 19.69 20.18
C ASP A 391 -16.67 19.18 20.91
N GLY A 392 -16.77 19.49 22.21
CA GLY A 392 -17.88 19.06 23.06
C GLY A 392 -17.82 17.63 23.60
N MET A 393 -16.78 16.86 23.27
CA MET A 393 -16.62 15.44 23.68
C MET A 393 -15.37 15.25 24.54
N ARG A 394 -15.47 14.45 25.62
CA ARG A 394 -14.27 13.89 26.29
C ARG A 394 -13.58 12.88 25.37
N LEU A 395 -12.41 12.40 25.77
CA LEU A 395 -11.68 11.42 24.97
C LEU A 395 -12.46 10.11 24.76
N VAL A 396 -13.03 9.52 25.83
CA VAL A 396 -13.80 8.27 25.72
C VAL A 396 -15.09 8.44 24.91
N ASP A 397 -15.73 9.62 25.01
CA ASP A 397 -16.94 9.96 24.24
C ASP A 397 -16.69 9.97 22.72
N ARG A 398 -15.41 10.07 22.28
CA ARG A 398 -15.04 10.03 20.85
C ARG A 398 -15.17 8.64 20.23
N LEU A 399 -15.33 7.58 21.03
CA LEU A 399 -15.71 6.25 20.52
C LEU A 399 -17.11 6.27 19.89
N ARG A 400 -17.98 7.20 20.31
CA ARG A 400 -19.35 7.36 19.79
C ARG A 400 -20.13 6.04 19.75
N LEU A 401 -19.97 5.23 20.79
CA LEU A 401 -20.72 4.00 20.94
C LEU A 401 -22.21 4.32 20.91
N PRO A 402 -23.04 3.54 20.19
CA PRO A 402 -24.45 3.85 20.04
C PRO A 402 -25.29 3.44 21.27
N VAL A 403 -24.67 3.13 22.41
CA VAL A 403 -25.32 2.76 23.68
C VAL A 403 -25.16 3.86 24.74
N GLU A 404 -26.11 3.95 25.65
CA GLU A 404 -26.01 4.81 26.83
C GLU A 404 -25.39 4.02 27.99
N TRP A 405 -24.57 4.70 28.80
CA TRP A 405 -23.92 4.07 29.96
C TRP A 405 -24.90 3.70 31.08
N ASP A 406 -26.06 4.37 31.13
CA ASP A 406 -27.11 4.12 32.10
C ASP A 406 -27.89 2.81 31.84
N ASP A 407 -27.75 2.23 30.64
CA ASP A 407 -28.39 0.95 30.25
C ASP A 407 -27.52 -0.28 30.60
N ALA A 408 -26.40 -0.07 31.31
CA ALA A 408 -25.48 -1.15 31.66
C ALA A 408 -26.09 -2.15 32.64
N LEU A 409 -25.71 -3.41 32.45
CA LEU A 409 -26.12 -4.54 33.26
C LEU A 409 -25.04 -4.92 34.26
N GLU A 410 -25.45 -5.53 35.38
CA GLU A 410 -24.50 -6.21 36.27
C GLU A 410 -24.02 -7.52 35.64
N VAL A 411 -22.87 -8.02 36.10
CA VAL A 411 -22.28 -9.28 35.60
C VAL A 411 -23.22 -10.49 35.75
N ASP A 412 -24.06 -10.50 36.78
CA ASP A 412 -24.99 -11.59 37.08
C ASP A 412 -26.29 -11.54 36.24
N ASP A 413 -26.56 -10.40 35.59
CA ASP A 413 -27.74 -10.17 34.76
C ASP A 413 -27.54 -10.62 33.29
N VAL A 414 -26.31 -10.96 32.90
CA VAL A 414 -25.96 -11.41 31.55
C VAL A 414 -25.66 -12.92 31.51
N VAL A 415 -25.95 -13.54 30.37
CA VAL A 415 -25.60 -14.93 30.10
C VAL A 415 -24.28 -14.97 29.32
N TRP A 416 -23.24 -15.48 29.97
CA TRP A 416 -21.93 -15.71 29.38
C TRP A 416 -21.97 -16.97 28.50
N GLN A 417 -21.68 -16.82 27.22
CA GLN A 417 -21.61 -17.93 26.27
C GLN A 417 -20.22 -17.98 25.64
N THR A 418 -19.47 -19.05 25.93
CA THR A 418 -18.22 -19.35 25.22
C THR A 418 -18.48 -19.51 23.72
N PRO A 419 -17.77 -18.78 22.86
CA PRO A 419 -17.87 -18.96 21.41
C PRO A 419 -17.41 -20.36 20.98
N ASP A 420 -18.05 -20.91 19.96
CA ASP A 420 -17.62 -22.17 19.33
C ASP A 420 -16.35 -21.99 18.48
N GLU A 421 -16.14 -20.78 17.97
CA GLU A 421 -14.98 -20.39 17.16
C GLU A 421 -13.90 -19.75 18.02
N LEU A 422 -12.63 -20.06 17.73
CA LEU A 422 -11.49 -19.41 18.37
C LEU A 422 -11.45 -17.92 18.03
N ALA A 423 -10.80 -17.12 18.88
CA ALA A 423 -10.59 -15.70 18.59
C ALA A 423 -9.82 -15.51 17.27
N GLU A 424 -10.09 -14.42 16.55
CA GLU A 424 -9.49 -14.13 15.23
C GLU A 424 -7.96 -14.07 15.24
N ASP A 425 -7.36 -13.92 16.42
CA ASP A 425 -5.92 -13.79 16.63
C ASP A 425 -5.23 -15.09 17.08
N GLU A 426 -5.94 -16.21 17.01
CA GLU A 426 -5.38 -17.55 17.14
C GLU A 426 -4.88 -18.10 15.78
N PRO A 427 -3.67 -18.70 15.74
CA PRO A 427 -3.17 -19.32 14.52
C PRO A 427 -4.05 -20.49 14.09
N GLU A 428 -4.50 -20.52 12.83
CA GLU A 428 -5.25 -21.65 12.29
C GLU A 428 -4.35 -22.90 12.15
N PRO A 429 -4.86 -24.12 12.41
CA PRO A 429 -4.12 -25.38 12.25
C PRO A 429 -4.06 -25.86 10.79
N VAL A 430 -3.79 -24.95 9.84
CA VAL A 430 -3.67 -25.29 8.42
C VAL A 430 -2.23 -25.75 8.11
N PRO A 431 -2.03 -26.78 7.26
CA PRO A 431 -0.69 -27.18 6.83
C PRO A 431 0.04 -25.99 6.18
N VAL A 432 1.05 -25.48 6.86
CA VAL A 432 1.85 -24.36 6.38
C VAL A 432 2.84 -24.86 5.34
N LEU A 433 3.03 -24.09 4.26
CA LEU A 433 4.03 -24.38 3.25
C LEU A 433 5.41 -24.60 3.93
N PRO A 434 6.10 -25.72 3.66
CA PRO A 434 7.37 -26.02 4.32
C PRO A 434 8.38 -24.89 4.14
N ALA A 435 9.13 -24.59 5.20
CA ALA A 435 10.07 -23.49 5.20
C ALA A 435 11.18 -23.62 4.14
N PHE A 436 11.42 -24.84 3.66
CA PHE A 436 12.27 -25.17 2.51
C PHE A 436 11.93 -24.35 1.25
N PHE A 437 10.66 -24.10 0.98
CA PHE A 437 10.25 -23.22 -0.11
C PHE A 437 10.46 -21.76 0.30
N GLY A 438 11.55 -21.17 -0.20
CA GLY A 438 11.97 -19.82 0.15
C GLY A 438 11.10 -18.76 -0.50
N SER A 439 11.23 -18.59 -1.82
CA SER A 439 10.45 -17.59 -2.56
C SER A 439 10.32 -17.91 -4.06
N ALA A 440 9.37 -17.28 -4.74
CA ALA A 440 9.25 -17.34 -6.19
C ALA A 440 9.26 -15.94 -6.82
N ALA A 441 9.92 -15.82 -7.97
CA ALA A 441 9.99 -14.60 -8.75
C ALA A 441 9.66 -14.85 -10.23
N TYR A 442 9.07 -13.85 -10.89
CA TYR A 442 8.74 -13.91 -12.31
C TYR A 442 9.25 -12.68 -13.06
N SER A 443 9.78 -12.91 -14.26
CA SER A 443 10.18 -11.90 -15.22
C SER A 443 9.24 -11.94 -16.43
N GLN A 444 8.32 -10.97 -16.57
CA GLN A 444 7.41 -10.91 -17.74
C GLN A 444 8.16 -10.60 -19.03
N THR A 445 9.20 -9.78 -18.95
CA THR A 445 10.01 -9.40 -20.12
C THR A 445 10.77 -10.59 -20.70
N GLU A 446 11.31 -11.45 -19.85
CA GLU A 446 12.10 -12.62 -20.28
C GLU A 446 11.22 -13.87 -20.40
N GLY A 447 10.13 -13.94 -19.64
CA GLY A 447 9.28 -15.12 -19.49
C GLY A 447 9.88 -16.17 -18.55
N VAL A 448 10.67 -15.77 -17.56
CA VAL A 448 11.39 -16.69 -16.65
C VAL A 448 10.77 -16.69 -15.26
N ILE A 449 10.48 -17.88 -14.73
CA ILE A 449 10.10 -18.11 -13.33
C ILE A 449 11.32 -18.65 -12.59
N THR A 450 11.63 -18.07 -11.43
CA THR A 450 12.72 -18.50 -10.54
C THR A 450 12.14 -18.94 -9.20
N LEU A 451 12.44 -20.15 -8.77
CA LEU A 451 12.08 -20.70 -7.46
C LEU A 451 13.34 -20.78 -6.60
N GLN A 452 13.32 -20.19 -5.40
CA GLN A 452 14.42 -20.21 -4.44
C GLN A 452 14.09 -21.08 -3.23
N PHE A 453 15.09 -21.81 -2.74
CA PHE A 453 14.97 -22.67 -1.56
C PHE A 453 15.80 -22.13 -0.39
N ASP A 454 15.38 -22.43 0.84
CA ASP A 454 16.21 -22.21 2.03
C ASP A 454 16.98 -23.49 2.36
N PRO A 455 18.32 -23.52 2.16
CA PRO A 455 19.13 -24.71 2.39
C PRO A 455 19.27 -25.07 3.87
N ASN A 456 18.86 -24.19 4.80
CA ASN A 456 18.91 -24.46 6.24
C ASN A 456 17.64 -25.14 6.76
N GLN A 457 16.66 -25.39 5.88
CA GLN A 457 15.38 -26.02 6.23
C GLN A 457 15.32 -27.42 5.63
N GLU A 458 14.63 -28.32 6.33
CA GLU A 458 14.47 -29.70 5.87
C GLU A 458 13.63 -29.78 4.60
N GLN A 459 14.14 -30.51 3.61
CA GLN A 459 13.46 -30.73 2.34
C GLN A 459 12.33 -31.77 2.52
N PRO A 460 11.12 -31.53 1.98
CA PRO A 460 10.05 -32.53 1.96
C PRO A 460 10.42 -33.78 1.16
N VAL A 461 9.85 -34.94 1.55
CA VAL A 461 10.13 -36.27 0.95
C VAL A 461 9.93 -36.26 -0.56
N SER A 462 8.79 -35.74 -1.00
CA SER A 462 8.48 -35.54 -2.41
C SER A 462 7.72 -34.23 -2.59
N TRP A 463 7.91 -33.56 -3.72
CA TRP A 463 7.19 -32.33 -4.02
C TRP A 463 7.14 -32.03 -5.51
N THR A 464 6.10 -31.29 -5.92
CA THR A 464 5.94 -30.73 -7.27
C THR A 464 5.43 -29.30 -7.20
N VAL A 465 5.78 -28.50 -8.22
CA VAL A 465 5.36 -27.10 -8.36
C VAL A 465 4.74 -26.90 -9.74
N ARG A 466 3.55 -26.33 -9.77
CA ARG A 466 2.75 -26.11 -10.99
C ARG A 466 2.25 -24.67 -11.06
N LEU A 467 1.82 -24.24 -12.25
CA LEU A 467 1.00 -23.04 -12.36
C LEU A 467 -0.40 -23.30 -11.73
N PRO A 468 -1.07 -22.28 -11.18
CA PRO A 468 -2.46 -22.38 -10.78
C PRO A 468 -3.32 -22.69 -12.01
N GLU A 469 -4.08 -23.76 -11.91
CA GLU A 469 -4.68 -24.50 -13.01
C GLU A 469 -6.22 -24.33 -12.92
N LYS A 470 -6.94 -24.19 -14.05
CA LYS A 470 -8.42 -24.30 -14.08
C LYS A 470 -8.88 -25.75 -14.33
N THR A 471 -7.99 -26.69 -14.66
CA THR A 471 -8.27 -28.11 -15.00
C THR A 471 -7.06 -29.03 -14.79
N ALA A 472 -7.14 -30.16 -14.10
CA ALA A 472 -6.06 -31.04 -13.60
C ALA A 472 -4.79 -31.42 -14.46
N GLU A 473 -4.50 -30.86 -15.64
CA GLU A 473 -3.40 -31.20 -16.56
C GLU A 473 -2.23 -30.18 -16.62
N SER A 474 -2.03 -29.32 -15.62
CA SER A 474 -0.98 -28.27 -15.71
C SER A 474 0.41 -28.87 -15.81
N PRO A 475 1.27 -28.31 -16.67
CA PRO A 475 2.65 -28.75 -16.76
C PRO A 475 3.34 -28.54 -15.40
N ILE A 476 4.08 -29.58 -14.98
CA ILE A 476 4.96 -29.49 -13.82
C ILE A 476 6.13 -28.58 -14.19
N LEU A 477 6.29 -27.48 -13.44
CA LEU A 477 7.39 -26.54 -13.63
C LEU A 477 8.65 -27.05 -12.93
N PHE A 478 8.49 -27.53 -11.69
CA PHE A 478 9.57 -28.03 -10.85
C PHE A 478 9.11 -29.27 -10.07
N SER A 479 10.03 -30.16 -9.74
CA SER A 479 9.80 -31.35 -8.92
C SER A 479 11.03 -31.70 -8.07
N SER A 480 10.85 -32.52 -7.04
CA SER A 480 11.96 -33.04 -6.24
C SER A 480 13.01 -33.81 -7.09
N ARG A 481 12.59 -34.40 -8.23
CA ARG A 481 13.50 -35.07 -9.19
C ARG A 481 14.37 -34.11 -10.01
N THR A 482 14.00 -32.83 -10.05
CA THR A 482 14.72 -31.78 -10.79
C THR A 482 15.90 -31.23 -9.98
N VAL A 483 15.88 -31.41 -8.65
CA VAL A 483 17.03 -31.13 -7.77
C VAL A 483 17.92 -32.38 -7.81
N GLY A 484 19.00 -32.33 -8.57
CA GLY A 484 19.96 -33.45 -8.63
C GLY A 484 20.60 -33.70 -7.27
N GLU A 485 20.79 -34.97 -6.90
CA GLU A 485 21.59 -35.34 -5.73
C GLU A 485 23.01 -34.75 -5.88
N GLY A 486 23.29 -33.65 -5.17
CA GLY A 486 24.61 -33.02 -5.12
C GLY A 486 24.73 -31.63 -5.77
N ASP A 487 23.69 -31.08 -6.39
CA ASP A 487 23.73 -29.68 -6.83
C ASP A 487 23.19 -28.79 -5.71
N GLY A 488 24.06 -28.13 -4.97
CA GLY A 488 23.71 -27.14 -3.94
C GLY A 488 23.05 -25.88 -4.50
N SER A 489 22.35 -25.99 -5.64
CA SER A 489 21.61 -24.91 -6.30
C SER A 489 20.47 -24.45 -5.40
N GLN A 490 20.67 -23.27 -4.80
CA GLN A 490 19.67 -22.56 -3.99
C GLN A 490 18.49 -22.01 -4.80
N ALA A 491 18.50 -22.20 -6.13
CA ALA A 491 17.45 -21.74 -7.02
C ALA A 491 17.29 -22.62 -8.27
N LEU A 492 16.06 -22.75 -8.75
CA LEU A 492 15.69 -23.34 -10.03
C LEU A 492 15.05 -22.28 -10.93
N THR A 493 15.22 -22.43 -12.25
CA THR A 493 14.60 -21.54 -13.23
C THR A 493 13.81 -22.31 -14.28
N PHE A 494 12.69 -21.73 -14.73
CA PHE A 494 11.83 -22.28 -15.76
C PHE A 494 11.49 -21.21 -16.78
N GLN A 495 11.73 -21.50 -18.06
CA GLN A 495 11.39 -20.61 -19.17
C GLN A 495 9.98 -20.92 -19.67
N LEU A 496 9.06 -19.97 -19.55
CA LEU A 496 7.71 -20.09 -20.12
C LEU A 496 7.78 -20.10 -21.65
N PRO A 497 6.87 -20.84 -22.32
CA PRO A 497 6.66 -20.75 -23.76
C PRO A 497 6.38 -19.31 -24.19
N GLU A 498 6.80 -18.94 -25.39
CA GLU A 498 6.66 -17.57 -25.90
C GLU A 498 5.21 -17.08 -25.92
N ALA A 499 4.25 -17.97 -26.20
CA ALA A 499 2.81 -17.67 -26.16
C ALA A 499 2.28 -17.31 -24.76
N MET A 500 2.99 -17.68 -23.69
CA MET A 500 2.65 -17.36 -22.30
C MET A 500 3.51 -16.21 -21.74
N ARG A 501 4.37 -15.59 -22.57
CA ARG A 501 5.15 -14.43 -22.15
C ARG A 501 4.20 -13.24 -21.89
N GLY A 502 4.32 -12.64 -20.71
CA GLY A 502 3.48 -11.52 -20.29
C GLY A 502 2.21 -11.90 -19.54
N VAL A 503 1.91 -13.19 -19.38
CA VAL A 503 0.83 -13.65 -18.49
C VAL A 503 1.14 -13.24 -17.06
N ASN A 504 0.15 -12.74 -16.32
CA ASN A 504 0.31 -12.42 -14.89
C ASN A 504 0.40 -13.70 -14.06
N VAL A 505 1.62 -14.18 -13.81
CA VAL A 505 1.89 -15.29 -12.89
C VAL A 505 2.09 -14.72 -11.49
N VAL A 506 1.09 -14.89 -10.63
CA VAL A 506 1.04 -14.31 -9.28
C VAL A 506 1.14 -15.35 -8.16
N ALA A 507 0.94 -16.63 -8.48
CA ALA A 507 1.05 -17.74 -7.55
C ALA A 507 1.64 -18.96 -8.25
N LEU A 508 2.24 -19.85 -7.49
CA LEU A 508 2.54 -21.24 -7.85
C LEU A 508 1.78 -22.16 -6.89
N VAL A 509 1.35 -23.32 -7.37
CA VAL A 509 0.78 -24.37 -6.51
C VAL A 509 1.90 -25.35 -6.17
N VAL A 510 2.16 -25.53 -4.88
CA VAL A 510 3.12 -26.49 -4.34
C VAL A 510 2.35 -27.63 -3.74
N GLU A 511 2.67 -28.85 -4.17
CA GLU A 511 2.17 -30.10 -3.61
C GLU A 511 3.36 -30.83 -2.99
N TRP A 512 3.24 -31.28 -1.74
CA TRP A 512 4.32 -31.99 -1.05
C TRP A 512 3.79 -33.12 -0.17
N GLU A 513 4.66 -34.09 0.08
CA GLU A 513 4.42 -35.20 0.99
C GLU A 513 5.16 -34.94 2.32
N ASP A 514 4.45 -35.10 3.44
CA ASP A 514 5.05 -35.02 4.78
C ASP A 514 5.73 -36.35 5.19
N GLU A 515 6.39 -36.37 6.35
CA GLU A 515 7.06 -37.58 6.87
C GLU A 515 6.11 -38.75 7.16
N GLN A 516 4.80 -38.48 7.28
CA GLN A 516 3.75 -39.45 7.55
C GLN A 516 3.11 -39.97 6.25
N GLY A 517 3.55 -39.49 5.08
CA GLY A 517 3.03 -39.85 3.77
C GLY A 517 1.72 -39.12 3.40
N ASN A 518 1.32 -38.09 4.15
CA ASN A 518 0.16 -37.28 3.77
C ASN A 518 0.55 -36.26 2.70
N ILE A 519 -0.33 -36.09 1.72
CA ILE A 519 -0.14 -35.11 0.64
C ILE A 519 -0.84 -33.81 1.03
N HIS A 520 -0.07 -32.73 1.01
CA HIS A 520 -0.53 -31.37 1.29
C HIS A 520 -0.35 -30.50 0.05
N HIS A 521 -1.13 -29.42 -0.01
CA HIS A 521 -1.01 -28.41 -1.06
C HIS A 521 -1.11 -27.01 -0.48
N ALA A 522 -0.31 -26.08 -1.02
CA ALA A 522 -0.33 -24.68 -0.64
C ALA A 522 0.08 -23.80 -1.82
N LYS A 523 -0.30 -22.52 -1.76
CA LYS A 523 0.11 -21.53 -2.76
C LYS A 523 1.41 -20.86 -2.32
N LEU A 524 2.37 -20.73 -3.23
CA LEU A 524 3.56 -19.90 -3.08
C LEU A 524 3.38 -18.62 -3.88
N GLY A 525 3.45 -17.47 -3.21
CA GLY A 525 3.36 -16.16 -3.86
C GLY A 525 4.51 -15.90 -4.83
N VAL A 526 4.18 -15.39 -6.01
CA VAL A 526 5.17 -14.98 -7.01
C VAL A 526 5.29 -13.47 -6.99
N THR A 527 6.52 -12.98 -6.92
CA THR A 527 6.82 -11.54 -6.96
C THR A 527 7.65 -11.19 -8.19
N VAL A 528 7.88 -9.90 -8.44
CA VAL A 528 8.87 -9.45 -9.43
C VAL A 528 10.14 -8.99 -8.72
N GLU A 529 11.31 -9.38 -9.21
CA GLU A 529 12.57 -8.91 -8.61
C GLU A 529 12.80 -7.41 -8.87
N SER A 530 12.31 -6.94 -10.01
CA SER A 530 12.45 -5.56 -10.46
C SER A 530 11.20 -5.16 -11.23
N GLU A 531 10.75 -3.92 -11.04
CA GLU A 531 9.74 -3.33 -11.92
C GLU A 531 10.22 -3.31 -13.40
N ALA A 532 11.52 -3.49 -13.67
CA ALA A 532 12.04 -3.62 -15.03
C ALA A 532 11.63 -4.91 -15.71
N HIS A 533 11.22 -5.92 -14.94
CA HIS A 533 10.78 -7.18 -15.47
C HIS A 533 9.28 -7.19 -15.80
N LEU A 534 8.58 -6.08 -15.58
CA LEU A 534 7.17 -5.92 -15.87
C LEU A 534 6.96 -5.34 -17.27
N LEU A 535 6.00 -5.90 -18.01
CA LEU A 535 5.55 -5.32 -19.28
C LEU A 535 4.57 -4.16 -19.02
N PRO A 536 4.52 -3.14 -19.91
CA PRO A 536 3.48 -2.12 -19.88
C PRO A 536 2.07 -2.72 -19.96
N ALA A 537 1.06 -1.97 -19.51
CA ALA A 537 -0.33 -2.37 -19.66
C ALA A 537 -0.68 -2.65 -21.14
N GLU A 538 -1.58 -3.61 -21.39
CA GLU A 538 -1.97 -4.01 -22.74
C GLU A 538 -2.50 -2.85 -23.60
N GLN A 539 -3.17 -1.88 -22.97
CA GLN A 539 -3.67 -0.68 -23.63
C GLN A 539 -2.53 0.14 -24.26
N PHE A 540 -1.33 0.13 -23.65
CA PHE A 540 -0.16 0.81 -24.17
C PHE A 540 0.59 0.00 -25.23
N LEU A 541 0.55 -1.34 -25.17
CA LEU A 541 1.18 -2.21 -26.16
C LEU A 541 0.57 -2.06 -27.56
N LYS A 542 -0.68 -1.58 -27.65
CA LYS A 542 -1.40 -1.35 -28.90
C LYS A 542 -1.12 0.03 -29.53
N LEU A 543 -0.33 0.90 -28.87
CA LEU A 543 -0.07 2.24 -29.37
C LEU A 543 1.07 2.26 -30.40
N ASN A 544 0.81 2.85 -31.56
CA ASN A 544 1.86 3.17 -32.54
C ASN A 544 2.47 4.57 -32.29
N ALA A 545 3.57 4.88 -32.99
CA ALA A 545 4.31 6.13 -32.82
C ALA A 545 3.44 7.38 -33.07
N ASP A 546 2.59 7.36 -34.09
CA ASP A 546 1.71 8.49 -34.42
C ASP A 546 0.70 8.76 -33.31
N THR A 547 0.14 7.70 -32.73
CA THR A 547 -0.81 7.79 -31.63
C THR A 547 -0.18 8.40 -30.38
N ILE A 548 1.08 8.04 -30.10
CA ILE A 548 1.86 8.62 -28.99
C ILE A 548 2.12 10.12 -29.25
N ILE A 549 2.56 10.48 -30.46
CA ILE A 549 2.79 11.88 -30.86
C ILE A 549 1.52 12.71 -30.69
N ASP A 550 0.38 12.17 -31.09
CA ASP A 550 -0.92 12.86 -31.01
C ASP A 550 -1.37 13.08 -29.56
N CYS A 551 -1.18 12.07 -28.72
CA CYS A 551 -1.41 12.19 -27.29
C CYS A 551 -0.50 13.27 -26.67
N LEU A 552 0.81 13.25 -26.97
CA LEU A 552 1.77 14.22 -26.46
C LEU A 552 1.45 15.66 -26.89
N ILE A 553 0.97 15.85 -28.11
CA ILE A 553 0.57 17.18 -28.63
C ILE A 553 -0.71 17.69 -27.98
N SER A 554 -1.63 16.80 -27.61
CA SER A 554 -2.91 17.18 -27.01
C SER A 554 -2.74 17.91 -25.67
N GLY A 555 -1.61 17.69 -24.98
CA GLY A 555 -1.35 18.21 -23.64
C GLY A 555 -2.18 17.55 -22.53
N LYS A 556 -2.99 16.53 -22.88
CA LYS A 556 -3.82 15.77 -21.94
C LYS A 556 -3.02 14.63 -21.28
N SER A 557 -3.53 14.08 -20.18
CA SER A 557 -3.00 12.80 -19.68
C SER A 557 -3.37 11.67 -20.65
N PRO A 558 -2.59 10.58 -20.70
CA PRO A 558 -2.92 9.40 -21.49
C PRO A 558 -4.37 8.91 -21.25
N ALA A 559 -4.79 8.80 -19.99
CA ALA A 559 -6.14 8.40 -19.63
C ALA A 559 -7.22 9.34 -20.21
N GLN A 560 -7.02 10.65 -20.12
CA GLN A 560 -7.93 11.65 -20.71
C GLN A 560 -7.97 11.60 -22.24
N TRP A 561 -6.85 11.27 -22.86
CA TRP A 561 -6.78 11.09 -24.30
C TRP A 561 -7.53 9.81 -24.73
N PHE A 562 -7.35 8.69 -24.03
CA PHE A 562 -8.08 7.45 -24.27
C PHE A 562 -9.60 7.61 -24.09
N ASP A 563 -10.05 8.24 -23.00
CA ASP A 563 -11.48 8.54 -22.78
C ASP A 563 -12.05 9.35 -23.95
N GLN A 564 -11.33 10.36 -24.44
CA GLN A 564 -11.78 11.14 -25.58
C GLN A 564 -11.87 10.32 -26.87
N GLN A 565 -10.90 9.44 -27.15
CA GLN A 565 -10.94 8.59 -28.34
C GLN A 565 -12.09 7.58 -28.29
N ASN A 566 -12.31 6.97 -27.13
CA ASN A 566 -13.43 6.05 -26.92
C ASN A 566 -14.78 6.76 -27.14
N ARG A 567 -14.95 7.97 -26.61
CA ARG A 567 -16.15 8.79 -26.84
C ARG A 567 -16.33 9.14 -28.32
N LYS A 568 -15.26 9.46 -29.04
CA LYS A 568 -15.31 9.74 -30.49
C LYS A 568 -15.73 8.51 -31.28
N GLN A 569 -15.18 7.34 -30.98
CA GLN A 569 -15.54 6.07 -31.62
C GLN A 569 -17.01 5.69 -31.34
N GLN A 570 -17.51 5.95 -30.13
CA GLN A 570 -18.92 5.73 -29.79
C GLN A 570 -19.85 6.73 -30.50
N SER A 571 -19.44 7.99 -30.65
CA SER A 571 -20.24 9.03 -31.32
C SER A 571 -20.27 8.91 -32.86
N THR A 572 -19.27 8.26 -33.46
CA THR A 572 -19.17 8.07 -34.92
C THR A 572 -20.04 6.90 -35.43
N GLY A 573 -20.73 6.18 -34.54
CA GLY A 573 -21.76 5.21 -34.89
C GLY A 573 -23.09 5.82 -35.38
N THR A 574 -23.26 7.14 -35.29
CA THR A 574 -24.45 7.84 -35.79
C THR A 574 -24.09 9.14 -36.51
N ALA A 575 -24.36 9.16 -37.83
CA ALA A 575 -24.53 10.29 -38.74
C ALA A 575 -23.33 10.75 -39.61
N ASN A 576 -23.56 10.57 -40.92
CA ASN A 576 -23.14 11.35 -42.09
C ASN A 576 -22.35 12.64 -41.84
N ASP A 577 -21.02 12.58 -41.97
CA ASP A 577 -20.14 13.77 -42.01
C ASP A 577 -19.49 13.99 -43.39
N ALA A 578 -19.95 13.28 -44.43
CA ALA A 578 -19.35 13.30 -45.76
C ALA A 578 -19.46 14.64 -46.52
N ALA A 579 -20.36 15.56 -46.09
CA ALA A 579 -20.62 16.81 -46.80
C ALA A 579 -19.82 18.02 -46.27
N VAL A 580 -19.22 17.94 -45.07
CA VAL A 580 -18.50 19.06 -44.44
C VAL A 580 -16.98 18.99 -44.69
N GLU A 581 -16.46 17.84 -45.14
CA GLU A 581 -15.02 17.64 -45.42
C GLU A 581 -14.56 18.18 -46.78
N SER A 582 -15.44 18.33 -47.77
CA SER A 582 -15.03 18.71 -49.14
C SER A 582 -14.50 20.16 -49.26
N LEU A 583 -14.70 21.00 -48.23
CA LEU A 583 -14.19 22.38 -48.16
C LEU A 583 -13.10 22.57 -47.09
N LYS A 584 -12.59 21.50 -46.46
CA LYS A 584 -11.44 21.56 -45.56
C LYS A 584 -10.21 20.87 -46.14
N SER A 585 -9.33 21.73 -46.64
CA SER A 585 -7.86 21.63 -46.63
C SER A 585 -7.18 20.59 -47.52
N VAL A 586 -6.27 21.12 -48.35
CA VAL A 586 -5.09 20.44 -48.87
C VAL A 586 -4.51 19.52 -47.79
N ASP A 587 -4.26 18.25 -48.13
CA ASP A 587 -3.60 17.30 -47.23
C ASP A 587 -2.14 17.72 -47.00
N THR A 588 -1.92 18.53 -45.97
CA THR A 588 -0.59 19.01 -45.59
C THR A 588 0.21 17.99 -44.77
N SER A 589 -0.37 16.81 -44.47
CA SER A 589 0.27 15.80 -43.61
C SER A 589 1.53 15.19 -44.24
N ALA A 590 1.69 15.32 -45.57
CA ALA A 590 2.88 14.90 -46.31
C ALA A 590 4.06 15.89 -46.23
N TYR A 591 3.84 17.16 -45.88
CA TYR A 591 4.91 18.16 -45.89
C TYR A 591 5.88 17.98 -44.71
N LEU A 592 7.16 17.88 -45.03
CA LEU A 592 8.25 17.72 -44.07
C LEU A 592 8.24 18.75 -42.94
N LEU A 593 8.10 20.04 -43.25
CA LEU A 593 8.05 21.11 -42.25
C LEU A 593 6.90 20.96 -41.26
N PHE A 594 5.75 20.45 -41.70
CA PHE A 594 4.61 20.20 -40.83
C PHE A 594 4.88 19.01 -39.90
N ARG A 595 5.46 17.93 -40.43
CA ARG A 595 5.89 16.76 -39.65
C ARG A 595 6.91 17.10 -38.57
N VAL A 596 7.95 17.88 -38.91
CA VAL A 596 8.98 18.32 -37.95
C VAL A 596 8.39 19.23 -36.88
N ARG A 597 7.53 20.20 -37.24
CA ARG A 597 6.84 21.05 -36.25
C ARG A 597 5.91 20.25 -35.33
N ARG A 598 5.18 19.28 -35.90
CA ARG A 598 4.32 18.35 -35.14
C ARG A 598 5.16 17.58 -34.12
N PHE A 599 6.28 17.01 -34.57
CA PHE A 599 7.20 16.27 -33.70
C PHE A 599 7.82 17.15 -32.61
N GLY A 600 8.27 18.36 -32.93
CA GLY A 600 8.82 19.29 -31.93
C GLY A 600 7.81 19.67 -30.83
N ARG A 601 6.50 19.77 -31.17
CA ARG A 601 5.44 19.93 -30.16
C ARG A 601 5.29 18.69 -29.28
N ALA A 602 5.35 17.49 -29.87
CA ALA A 602 5.33 16.24 -29.10
C ALA A 602 6.54 16.13 -28.16
N LEU A 603 7.75 16.49 -28.61
CA LEU A 603 8.93 16.55 -27.75
C LEU A 603 8.78 17.55 -26.60
N THR A 604 8.12 18.68 -26.84
CA THR A 604 7.79 19.65 -25.78
C THR A 604 6.83 19.03 -24.76
N GLY A 605 5.80 18.31 -25.20
CA GLY A 605 4.88 17.58 -24.31
C GLY A 605 5.60 16.51 -23.49
N MET A 606 6.45 15.71 -24.14
CA MET A 606 7.29 14.70 -23.48
C MET A 606 8.23 15.33 -22.43
N ALA A 607 8.89 16.42 -22.80
CA ALA A 607 9.78 17.16 -21.91
C ALA A 607 9.04 17.72 -20.68
N GLN A 608 7.84 18.27 -20.87
CA GLN A 608 7.01 18.76 -19.77
C GLN A 608 6.59 17.63 -18.82
N ARG A 609 6.24 16.45 -19.35
CA ARG A 609 5.89 15.27 -18.55
C ARG A 609 7.06 14.84 -17.65
N ILE A 610 8.26 14.74 -18.23
CA ILE A 610 9.48 14.41 -17.47
C ILE A 610 9.77 15.50 -16.41
N GLN A 611 9.68 16.79 -16.76
CA GLN A 611 9.97 17.90 -15.84
C GLN A 611 8.99 18.05 -14.68
N LYS A 612 7.72 17.67 -14.87
CA LYS A 612 6.67 17.69 -13.85
C LYS A 612 6.72 16.47 -12.93
N THR A 613 7.44 15.42 -13.32
CA THR A 613 7.58 14.22 -12.50
C THR A 613 8.38 14.54 -11.23
N VAL A 614 7.91 14.02 -10.09
CA VAL A 614 8.64 14.15 -8.82
C VAL A 614 10.06 13.62 -9.00
N PRO A 615 11.10 14.34 -8.59
CA PRO A 615 12.50 13.99 -8.87
C PRO A 615 12.98 12.84 -7.97
N LEU A 616 12.36 11.67 -8.16
CA LEU A 616 12.68 10.41 -7.50
C LEU A 616 13.38 9.51 -8.51
N PRO A 617 14.45 8.80 -8.13
CA PRO A 617 15.20 7.96 -9.06
C PRO A 617 14.32 6.97 -9.83
N GLY A 618 13.43 6.24 -9.13
CA GLY A 618 12.51 5.28 -9.76
C GLY A 618 11.52 5.93 -10.74
N ALA A 619 10.87 7.02 -10.35
CA ALA A 619 9.90 7.72 -11.18
C ALA A 619 10.54 8.32 -12.45
N ILE A 620 11.72 8.93 -12.32
CA ILE A 620 12.45 9.48 -13.48
C ILE A 620 12.96 8.34 -14.36
N ARG A 621 13.51 7.27 -13.78
CA ARG A 621 13.94 6.08 -14.53
C ARG A 621 12.79 5.49 -15.33
N TYR A 622 11.59 5.38 -14.76
CA TYR A 622 10.39 4.95 -15.48
C TYR A 622 10.08 5.88 -16.66
N ARG A 623 9.99 7.20 -16.42
CA ARG A 623 9.69 8.19 -17.47
C ARG A 623 10.65 8.16 -18.65
N LEU A 624 11.91 7.81 -18.42
CA LEU A 624 12.93 7.77 -19.45
C LEU A 624 12.97 6.43 -20.20
N LEU A 625 12.90 5.32 -19.47
CA LEU A 625 13.21 3.98 -20.00
C LEU A 625 11.99 3.12 -20.30
N LYS A 626 10.83 3.41 -19.71
CA LYS A 626 9.66 2.51 -19.73
C LYS A 626 8.34 3.16 -20.06
N ASP A 627 8.19 4.44 -19.77
CA ASP A 627 6.97 5.17 -20.11
C ASP A 627 6.70 5.02 -21.61
N PRO A 628 5.52 4.54 -22.02
CA PRO A 628 5.14 4.45 -23.44
C PRO A 628 5.24 5.80 -24.16
N PHE A 629 5.07 6.91 -23.43
CA PHE A 629 5.20 8.28 -23.93
C PHE A 629 6.59 8.89 -23.67
N GLY A 630 7.54 8.06 -23.23
CA GLY A 630 8.93 8.42 -22.95
C GLY A 630 9.83 8.38 -24.19
N PRO A 631 11.06 8.90 -24.07
CA PRO A 631 11.97 9.09 -25.19
C PRO A 631 12.40 7.76 -25.82
N LEU A 632 12.66 6.74 -25.00
CA LEU A 632 13.15 5.45 -25.47
C LEU A 632 12.05 4.64 -26.18
N SER A 633 10.84 4.64 -25.64
CA SER A 633 9.68 3.99 -26.26
C SER A 633 9.35 4.61 -27.61
N LEU A 634 9.33 5.94 -27.69
CA LEU A 634 9.12 6.67 -28.94
C LEU A 634 10.22 6.33 -29.97
N ALA A 635 11.49 6.37 -29.56
CA ALA A 635 12.62 6.01 -30.42
C ALA A 635 12.49 4.59 -30.97
N ARG A 636 12.22 3.60 -30.11
CA ARG A 636 12.07 2.18 -30.50
C ARG A 636 10.89 1.98 -31.45
N LEU A 637 9.75 2.65 -31.23
CA LEU A 637 8.58 2.54 -32.12
C LEU A 637 8.84 3.17 -33.49
N MET A 638 9.64 4.23 -33.57
CA MET A 638 10.03 4.83 -34.85
C MET A 638 11.00 3.96 -35.66
N THR A 639 11.74 3.07 -35.00
CA THR A 639 12.75 2.21 -35.63
C THR A 639 12.32 0.76 -35.82
N SER A 640 11.28 0.32 -35.10
CA SER A 640 10.77 -1.05 -35.22
C SER A 640 10.21 -1.25 -36.63
N GLY A 641 10.75 -2.23 -37.36
CA GLY A 641 10.19 -2.68 -38.64
C GLY A 641 8.73 -3.13 -38.49
N PRO A 642 7.96 -3.24 -39.58
CA PRO A 642 6.52 -3.41 -39.54
C PRO A 642 6.14 -4.70 -38.80
N ARG A 643 5.77 -4.58 -37.52
CA ARG A 643 5.00 -5.62 -36.82
C ARG A 643 3.55 -5.47 -37.27
N GLY A 644 3.25 -5.96 -38.47
CA GLY A 644 1.89 -6.13 -38.97
C GLY A 644 1.06 -4.87 -39.30
N GLU A 645 1.43 -3.67 -38.83
CA GLU A 645 0.68 -2.44 -39.10
C GLU A 645 1.49 -1.47 -39.98
N THR A 646 1.06 -1.35 -41.23
CA THR A 646 1.61 -0.43 -42.25
C THR A 646 1.02 0.99 -42.16
N SER A 647 0.22 1.30 -41.14
CA SER A 647 -0.49 2.58 -41.03
C SER A 647 0.21 3.52 -40.05
N GLY A 648 1.04 4.43 -40.58
CA GLY A 648 1.53 5.59 -39.85
C GLY A 648 2.67 6.34 -40.56
N TRP A 649 2.70 7.67 -40.48
CA TRP A 649 3.69 8.47 -41.21
C TRP A 649 5.11 8.25 -40.67
N CYS A 650 5.28 8.00 -39.36
CA CYS A 650 6.58 7.63 -38.79
C CYS A 650 7.15 6.32 -39.36
N ALA A 651 6.29 5.34 -39.66
CA ALA A 651 6.72 4.07 -40.25
C ALA A 651 7.25 4.25 -41.69
N THR A 652 6.69 5.20 -42.43
CA THR A 652 7.03 5.51 -43.83
C THR A 652 8.25 6.42 -44.01
N LEU A 653 8.87 6.91 -42.92
CA LEU A 653 10.04 7.78 -43.01
C LEU A 653 11.27 7.02 -43.52
N ASP A 654 12.07 7.68 -44.37
CA ASP A 654 13.40 7.21 -44.74
C ASP A 654 14.38 7.30 -43.54
N SER A 655 15.58 6.74 -43.72
CA SER A 655 16.62 6.69 -42.69
C SER A 655 17.14 8.07 -42.29
N GLU A 656 17.23 9.03 -43.23
CA GLU A 656 17.69 10.40 -42.96
C GLU A 656 16.74 11.13 -42.01
N HIS A 657 15.43 11.05 -42.28
CA HIS A 657 14.40 11.64 -41.45
C HIS A 657 14.34 10.99 -40.08
N LYS A 658 14.42 9.65 -40.03
CA LYS A 658 14.48 8.91 -38.75
C LYS A 658 15.69 9.33 -37.93
N ALA A 659 16.86 9.45 -38.55
CA ALA A 659 18.08 9.89 -37.88
C ALA A 659 17.95 11.31 -37.32
N PHE A 660 17.40 12.25 -38.10
CA PHE A 660 17.14 13.61 -37.63
C PHE A 660 16.20 13.63 -36.42
N LEU A 661 15.05 12.95 -36.48
CA LEU A 661 14.09 12.95 -35.38
C LEU A 661 14.65 12.27 -34.11
N LEU A 662 15.46 11.22 -34.25
CA LEU A 662 16.16 10.59 -33.12
C LEU A 662 17.19 11.53 -32.48
N ALA A 663 17.91 12.32 -33.29
CA ALA A 663 18.82 13.34 -32.78
C ALA A 663 18.07 14.40 -31.95
N GLU A 664 16.87 14.81 -32.37
CA GLU A 664 16.02 15.75 -31.61
C GLU A 664 15.53 15.15 -30.27
N VAL A 665 15.20 13.85 -30.25
CA VAL A 665 14.85 13.14 -29.00
C VAL A 665 16.06 13.14 -28.06
N LEU A 666 17.25 12.80 -28.57
CA LEU A 666 18.49 12.77 -27.80
C LEU A 666 18.82 14.15 -27.20
N LEU A 667 18.79 15.20 -28.02
CA LEU A 667 19.03 16.58 -27.60
C LEU A 667 18.05 17.01 -26.50
N THR A 668 16.77 16.65 -26.66
CA THR A 668 15.74 16.91 -25.64
C THR A 668 16.10 16.26 -24.31
N VAL A 669 16.52 14.98 -24.31
CA VAL A 669 16.91 14.25 -23.10
C VAL A 669 18.15 14.88 -22.45
N MET A 670 19.17 15.23 -23.23
CA MET A 670 20.38 15.91 -22.73
C MET A 670 20.06 17.25 -22.05
N HIS A 671 19.17 18.05 -22.64
CA HIS A 671 18.73 19.33 -22.06
C HIS A 671 17.93 19.18 -20.76
N LEU A 672 17.21 18.06 -20.62
CA LEU A 672 16.39 17.78 -19.45
C LEU A 672 17.20 17.35 -18.24
N GLN A 673 18.27 16.59 -18.45
CA GLN A 673 19.10 16.03 -17.38
C GLN A 673 19.49 17.05 -16.30
N PRO A 674 20.13 18.20 -16.60
CA PRO A 674 20.53 19.15 -15.57
C PRO A 674 19.33 19.83 -14.89
N LYS A 675 18.22 20.04 -15.61
CA LYS A 675 17.01 20.67 -15.07
C LYS A 675 16.31 19.79 -14.04
N VAL A 676 16.20 18.49 -14.33
CA VAL A 676 15.58 17.52 -13.42
C VAL A 676 16.53 17.23 -12.25
N ALA A 677 17.82 17.02 -12.51
CA ALA A 677 18.82 16.74 -11.47
C ALA A 677 18.94 17.88 -10.44
N ARG A 678 18.74 19.14 -10.83
CA ARG A 678 18.74 20.30 -9.91
C ARG A 678 17.56 20.31 -8.94
N LYS A 679 16.43 19.68 -9.28
CA LYS A 679 15.26 19.58 -8.40
C LYS A 679 15.41 18.46 -7.36
N ALA A 680 16.33 17.52 -7.58
CA ALA A 680 16.54 16.37 -6.71
C ALA A 680 17.43 16.71 -5.50
N GLY A 681 17.22 16.00 -4.39
CA GLY A 681 18.14 16.02 -3.26
C GLY A 681 19.53 15.48 -3.64
N LYS A 682 20.58 15.88 -2.91
CA LYS A 682 21.99 15.55 -3.23
C LYS A 682 22.22 14.05 -3.48
N LYS A 683 21.58 13.16 -2.71
CA LYS A 683 21.72 11.70 -2.85
C LYS A 683 20.99 11.15 -4.08
N ASP A 684 19.78 11.62 -4.34
CA ASP A 684 18.95 11.16 -5.47
C ASP A 684 19.44 11.69 -6.81
N ARG A 685 20.14 12.84 -6.79
CA ARG A 685 20.73 13.48 -7.96
C ARG A 685 21.62 12.54 -8.75
N THR A 686 22.49 11.78 -8.09
CA THR A 686 23.40 10.83 -8.77
C THR A 686 22.64 9.76 -9.51
N ALA A 687 21.69 9.08 -8.85
CA ALA A 687 20.90 8.02 -9.46
C ALA A 687 19.99 8.52 -10.61
N ILE A 688 19.50 9.77 -10.51
CA ILE A 688 18.77 10.42 -11.59
C ILE A 688 19.70 10.69 -12.78
N THR A 689 20.89 11.25 -12.55
CA THR A 689 21.88 11.48 -13.60
C THR A 689 22.25 10.18 -14.31
N GLU A 690 22.51 9.10 -13.57
CA GLU A 690 22.79 7.77 -14.11
C GLU A 690 21.64 7.25 -15.00
N SER A 691 20.38 7.51 -14.61
CA SER A 691 19.22 7.12 -15.42
C SER A 691 19.17 7.88 -16.75
N PHE A 692 19.49 9.18 -16.74
CA PHE A 692 19.64 9.97 -17.96
C PHE A 692 20.80 9.47 -18.83
N ASP A 693 21.95 9.19 -18.23
CA ASP A 693 23.13 8.70 -18.95
C ASP A 693 22.87 7.35 -19.64
N SER A 694 22.20 6.43 -18.94
CA SER A 694 21.74 5.15 -19.50
C SER A 694 20.78 5.36 -20.68
N THR A 695 19.84 6.29 -20.55
CA THR A 695 18.88 6.62 -21.62
C THR A 695 19.58 7.21 -22.84
N ILE A 696 20.51 8.12 -22.62
CA ILE A 696 21.34 8.73 -23.67
C ILE A 696 22.13 7.66 -24.40
N GLN A 697 22.78 6.74 -23.69
CA GLN A 697 23.53 5.63 -24.29
C GLN A 697 22.65 4.74 -25.17
N GLU A 698 21.46 4.37 -24.69
CA GLU A 698 20.51 3.57 -25.48
C GLU A 698 20.00 4.31 -26.72
N LEU A 699 19.68 5.60 -26.60
CA LEU A 699 19.26 6.42 -27.75
C LEU A 699 20.38 6.55 -28.79
N GLN A 700 21.62 6.74 -28.34
CA GLN A 700 22.79 6.75 -29.22
C GLN A 700 22.96 5.41 -29.94
N GLN A 701 22.72 4.28 -29.26
CA GLN A 701 22.78 2.96 -29.87
C GLN A 701 21.68 2.74 -30.91
N ILE A 702 20.43 3.15 -30.62
CA ILE A 702 19.31 3.11 -31.57
C ILE A 702 19.60 4.00 -32.78
N MET A 703 20.16 5.19 -32.55
CA MET A 703 20.51 6.11 -33.64
C MET A 703 21.59 5.51 -34.54
N ARG A 704 22.66 4.92 -33.96
CA ARG A 704 23.71 4.24 -34.74
C ARG A 704 23.17 3.08 -35.57
N SER A 705 22.18 2.32 -35.07
CA SER A 705 21.61 1.20 -35.84
C SER A 705 20.75 1.66 -37.02
N VAL A 706 20.09 2.81 -36.93
CA VAL A 706 19.34 3.43 -38.04
C VAL A 706 20.26 4.01 -39.11
N ILE A 707 21.39 4.60 -38.68
CA ILE A 707 22.37 5.19 -39.59
C ILE A 707 23.06 4.08 -40.39
N GLY A 708 23.55 3.01 -39.74
CA GLY A 708 24.20 1.88 -40.43
C GLY A 708 25.28 2.35 -41.41
N ASP A 709 25.32 1.75 -42.61
CA ASP A 709 26.18 2.15 -43.74
C ASP A 709 25.54 3.22 -44.65
N ASN A 710 24.40 3.81 -44.27
CA ASN A 710 23.69 4.74 -45.12
C ASN A 710 24.49 6.04 -45.32
N HIS A 711 24.56 6.50 -46.57
CA HIS A 711 25.13 7.80 -46.88
C HIS A 711 24.17 8.91 -46.45
N LEU A 712 24.42 9.47 -45.26
CA LEU A 712 23.77 10.69 -44.81
C LEU A 712 24.35 11.93 -45.52
N PRO A 713 23.54 12.95 -45.82
CA PRO A 713 24.03 14.26 -46.24
C PRO A 713 25.04 14.85 -45.24
N ASP A 714 26.09 15.52 -45.74
CA ASP A 714 27.22 16.00 -44.90
C ASP A 714 26.79 16.92 -43.75
N ASN A 715 25.78 17.77 -43.98
CA ASN A 715 25.21 18.64 -42.97
C ASN A 715 24.50 17.85 -41.86
N LEU A 716 23.73 16.81 -42.21
CA LEU A 716 23.06 15.94 -41.25
C LEU A 716 24.06 15.05 -40.50
N ARG A 717 25.08 14.55 -41.20
CA ARG A 717 26.20 13.81 -40.58
C ARG A 717 26.92 14.67 -39.54
N THR A 718 27.30 15.90 -39.91
CA THR A 718 27.95 16.86 -39.00
C THR A 718 27.09 17.15 -37.77
N TYR A 719 25.78 17.33 -37.96
CA TYR A 719 24.84 17.55 -36.86
C TYR A 719 24.78 16.35 -35.91
N ILE A 720 24.64 15.14 -36.45
CA ILE A 720 24.57 13.90 -35.66
C ILE A 720 25.90 13.63 -34.94
N ASP A 721 27.03 13.82 -35.61
CA ASP A 721 28.37 13.63 -35.03
C ASP A 721 28.58 14.58 -33.84
N HIS A 722 28.10 15.83 -33.95
CA HIS A 722 28.11 16.78 -32.83
C HIS A 722 27.23 16.28 -31.66
N MET A 723 26.04 15.73 -31.92
CA MET A 723 25.17 15.17 -30.88
C MET A 723 25.73 13.89 -30.24
N LEU A 724 26.52 13.10 -30.98
CA LEU A 724 27.16 11.88 -30.49
C LEU A 724 28.45 12.12 -29.71
N SER A 725 29.16 13.21 -30.02
CA SER A 725 30.46 13.54 -29.41
C SER A 725 30.35 14.38 -28.13
N ASP A 726 29.26 15.14 -27.96
CA ASP A 726 29.19 16.14 -26.89
C ASP A 726 28.68 15.54 -25.55
N ARG A 727 29.57 15.51 -24.54
CA ARG A 727 29.24 15.29 -23.13
C ARG A 727 29.48 16.53 -22.26
N SER A 728 29.93 17.67 -22.81
CA SER A 728 30.49 18.73 -21.95
C SER A 728 30.19 20.19 -22.32
N ASP A 729 29.92 20.58 -23.58
CA ASP A 729 30.06 22.01 -23.94
C ASP A 729 28.78 22.77 -24.31
N THR A 730 27.65 22.09 -24.51
CA THR A 730 26.38 22.75 -24.92
C THR A 730 25.60 23.47 -23.81
N LEU A 731 26.09 23.51 -22.56
CA LEU A 731 25.37 24.12 -21.43
C LEU A 731 25.60 25.64 -21.22
N ASN A 732 26.36 26.32 -22.08
CA ASN A 732 26.49 27.79 -22.02
C ASN A 732 26.81 28.39 -23.40
N PRO A 733 25.82 28.87 -24.18
CA PRO A 733 26.12 29.74 -25.30
C PRO A 733 26.43 31.14 -24.72
N GLN A 734 27.70 31.44 -24.47
CA GLN A 734 28.11 32.85 -24.44
C GLN A 734 28.09 33.37 -25.88
N PRO A 735 27.36 34.45 -26.19
CA PRO A 735 27.43 35.05 -27.51
C PRO A 735 28.82 35.66 -27.67
N GLN A 736 29.64 35.08 -28.55
CA GLN A 736 30.81 35.76 -29.08
C GLN A 736 30.31 36.92 -29.97
N ILE A 737 30.20 38.10 -29.37
CA ILE A 737 30.17 39.35 -30.12
C ILE A 737 31.58 39.53 -30.67
N GLN A 738 31.76 39.20 -31.96
CA GLN A 738 32.92 39.64 -32.72
C GLN A 738 32.77 41.16 -32.93
N ASN A 739 33.54 41.93 -32.16
CA ASN A 739 33.78 43.34 -32.49
C ASN A 739 34.75 43.37 -33.68
N ALA A 740 34.24 43.80 -34.83
CA ALA A 740 35.06 44.46 -35.84
C ALA A 740 35.25 45.91 -35.41
N GLY A 741 36.51 46.30 -35.19
CA GLY A 741 36.94 47.63 -34.75
C GLY A 741 38.38 47.59 -34.28
#